data_AF-A0A3B3SMP6-F1
#
_entry.id   AF-A0A3B3SMP6-F1
#
_cell.length_a   1.000
_cell.length_b   1.000
_cell.length_c   1.000
_cell.angle_alpha   90.00
_cell.angle_beta   90.00
_cell.angle_gamma   90.00
#
_symmetry.space_group_name_H-M   'P 1'
#
loop_
_entity.id
_entity.type
_entity.pdbx_description
1 polymer ?
#
loop_
_entity_poly.entity_id
_entity_poly.type
_entity_poly.pdbx_seq_one_letter_code
_entity_poly.pdbx_strand_id
1 'polypeptide(L)'
;MKRVTVAFYSCVLGLLGMGLRELMWGFEENRCSMTYMFEYPEYRRVQLPRRVANHYPGYGLYLYGEGAYAQETRGLKLSGAPVLFLPGNAGSYKQARSLGSVALRKAERMAGRIHLNVFTVDFREELVALYGGSLQRQTHFLHESIKAILRLYKNQPHPPRSVVLVGHSMGGVVARALFTLPRFDPTLVSLILTQASPHQAPVLALDADLLDFYSTVRRHWCGGTEELRNVTVLSVGGGHRDYQVRSGLTTLPCPQGDPSKLSMVTTAVPRTWVSTDHLSIVWCKELVLATVRAFFDLIDPDTRQFTEDQQRRMAVLKHHFIRHPMRLLEEQHDTAVSLLSGPAEAWTEVNTLRLLYSAPKEPRVKYFLFALSGRRKAYSHFHCRSSSLEMSSWLYGCTQMNTSFCVQAIDLSWGTELLPAYKVVTVRLSDLSSVSHLVIAASNLAGNQFSVECEWLNLDSRTVSTPVPHVLSLGLTVSDVTLNSTGLLHTVWLENFHQVYQAFRITIMSQCKTAKDRLPSVYRLSVPWFREGFFTAASVPSVTEIAAMLHTSRPDNTSSVLLQLHTAPNCQYKVSVRTSFPKVLGQMLRYCGPTLPSYTAVGLLLACERQIDSLIRTGRPLAMSTAVGGAVQPHKVEIPVYLLQLLLRLSWFRDGWSALSLPLPDGLPVSTLDGAGGVDPAEDWSRLLGLVLHVLGAAVAFWGSALFRLTLRTLSLIMAPLHRPCLSRHCGVLHPWAQVLLILILGLLGQVTCGALAFSLAFLCYLYRVLRLLMTHRTLKHVLNLGPQQQKVDKRSSPVDEDGHVDEDGHVDEDGHVDEDGHAGTAKTNGGPLLTDLVLQEVTDDLELHLSLSALLTLPLVLIMPSMIHWARSLRYAIRLQPDPCWPLTLPLLTSTILLINCSCVTFRRSKLLGLVPLLLPPICVAMATFTLLHLYRVTPLLCVALMLLLLCSHV
;
A
#
# COMPACT_ATOMS: atom_id res chain seq x y z
N MET A 1 -24.80 20.22 23.77
CA MET A 1 -24.57 19.35 22.59
C MET A 1 -23.39 19.78 21.71
N LYS A 2 -23.42 20.89 20.95
CA LYS A 2 -22.37 21.24 19.94
C LYS A 2 -20.90 21.05 20.38
N ARG A 3 -20.53 21.46 21.60
CA ARG A 3 -19.16 21.29 22.14
C ARG A 3 -18.72 19.82 22.28
N VAL A 4 -19.63 18.93 22.69
CA VAL A 4 -19.35 17.49 22.86
C VAL A 4 -19.13 16.83 21.50
N THR A 5 -19.97 17.15 20.50
CA THR A 5 -19.82 16.68 19.12
C THR A 5 -18.48 17.09 18.52
N VAL A 6 -18.07 18.35 18.68
CA VAL A 6 -16.76 18.84 18.23
C VAL A 6 -15.62 18.13 18.98
N ALA A 7 -15.70 18.00 20.30
CA ALA A 7 -14.68 17.28 21.08
C ALA A 7 -14.51 15.82 20.63
N PHE A 8 -15.61 15.10 20.40
CA PHE A 8 -15.59 13.73 19.86
C PHE A 8 -14.87 13.66 18.51
N TYR A 9 -15.28 14.45 17.52
CA TYR A 9 -14.63 14.44 16.20
C TYR A 9 -13.20 14.99 16.23
N SER A 10 -12.83 15.85 17.18
CA SER A 10 -11.43 16.24 17.43
C SER A 10 -10.59 15.06 17.92
N CYS A 11 -11.09 14.26 18.87
CA CYS A 11 -10.41 13.06 19.35
C CYS A 11 -10.25 12.02 18.23
N VAL A 12 -11.30 11.78 17.44
CA VAL A 12 -11.23 10.86 16.28
C VAL A 12 -10.26 11.36 15.21
N LEU A 13 -10.22 12.66 14.94
CA LEU A 13 -9.21 13.26 14.03
C LEU A 13 -7.79 13.12 14.59
N GLY A 14 -7.60 13.25 15.90
CA GLY A 14 -6.31 13.00 16.57
C GLY A 14 -5.83 11.56 16.41
N LEU A 15 -6.73 10.59 16.53
CA LEU A 15 -6.44 9.18 16.22
C LEU A 15 -6.09 8.99 14.73
N LEU A 16 -6.89 9.52 13.81
CA LEU A 16 -6.60 9.46 12.37
C LEU A 16 -5.23 10.06 12.04
N GLY A 17 -4.88 11.20 12.65
CA GLY A 17 -3.58 11.84 12.51
C GLY A 17 -2.42 11.03 13.10
N MET A 18 -2.63 10.34 14.22
CA MET A 18 -1.64 9.42 14.80
C MET A 18 -1.39 8.22 13.89
N GLY A 19 -2.45 7.60 13.35
CA GLY A 19 -2.32 6.52 12.39
C GLY A 19 -1.65 6.98 11.09
N LEU A 20 -2.02 8.14 10.56
CA LEU A 20 -1.42 8.70 9.34
C LEU A 20 0.06 9.04 9.55
N ARG A 21 0.43 9.54 10.74
CA ARG A 21 1.83 9.75 11.12
C ARG A 21 2.62 8.44 11.09
N GLU A 22 2.10 7.36 11.66
CA GLU A 22 2.76 6.05 11.63
C GLU A 22 2.74 5.40 10.23
N LEU A 23 1.73 5.70 9.40
CA LEU A 23 1.67 5.24 8.01
C LEU A 23 2.69 5.94 7.11
N MET A 24 2.99 7.21 7.34
CA MET A 24 3.88 8.02 6.49
C MET A 24 5.33 8.11 7.02
N TRP A 25 5.51 8.16 8.34
CA TRP A 25 6.80 8.36 9.01
C TRP A 25 7.12 7.30 10.08
N GLY A 26 6.26 6.31 10.33
CA GLY A 26 6.45 5.28 11.37
C GLY A 26 7.43 4.16 11.01
N PHE A 27 8.35 4.41 10.08
CA PHE A 27 9.28 3.43 9.51
C PHE A 27 10.73 3.74 9.85
N GLU A 28 11.62 2.76 9.64
CA GLU A 28 13.05 2.99 9.68
C GLU A 28 13.51 4.02 8.62
N GLU A 29 14.62 4.69 8.90
CA GLU A 29 15.29 5.59 7.95
C GLU A 29 15.75 4.86 6.67
N ASN A 30 16.04 5.62 5.61
CA ASN A 30 16.49 5.00 4.37
C ASN A 30 17.94 4.50 4.50
N ARG A 31 18.11 3.19 4.59
CA ARG A 31 19.42 2.52 4.64
C ARG A 31 19.96 2.09 3.27
N CYS A 32 19.22 2.31 2.17
CA CYS A 32 19.73 2.05 0.82
C CYS A 32 20.83 3.04 0.46
N SER A 33 21.99 2.54 0.04
CA SER A 33 22.99 3.39 -0.59
C SER A 33 22.51 3.81 -1.98
N MET A 34 22.77 5.05 -2.37
CA MET A 34 22.45 5.54 -3.70
C MET A 34 23.38 4.93 -4.76
N THR A 35 22.85 4.42 -5.86
CA THR A 35 23.63 4.18 -7.10
C THR A 35 23.95 5.49 -7.78
N TYR A 36 25.17 5.62 -8.30
CA TYR A 36 25.57 6.73 -9.17
C TYR A 36 25.91 6.20 -10.57
N MET A 37 25.61 6.99 -11.59
CA MET A 37 26.17 6.83 -12.93
C MET A 37 27.67 7.19 -12.85
N PHE A 38 28.52 6.46 -13.56
CA PHE A 38 29.96 6.71 -13.54
C PHE A 38 30.36 7.78 -14.57
N GLU A 39 29.56 7.93 -15.62
CA GLU A 39 29.64 9.02 -16.60
C GLU A 39 28.23 9.60 -16.88
N TYR A 40 28.10 10.47 -17.89
CA TYR A 40 26.82 11.08 -18.22
C TYR A 40 25.89 10.06 -18.93
N PRO A 41 24.65 9.84 -18.46
CA PRO A 41 23.77 8.84 -19.04
C PRO A 41 23.15 9.30 -20.36
N GLU A 42 23.44 8.57 -21.44
CA GLU A 42 22.85 8.74 -22.77
C GLU A 42 21.71 7.74 -23.02
N TYR A 43 20.69 8.17 -23.76
CA TYR A 43 19.52 7.36 -24.11
C TYR A 43 19.31 7.37 -25.63
N ARG A 44 19.84 6.36 -26.31
CA ARG A 44 19.83 6.28 -27.78
C ARG A 44 18.50 5.71 -28.26
N ARG A 45 17.65 6.54 -28.89
CA ARG A 45 16.35 6.11 -29.42
C ARG A 45 16.53 5.04 -30.51
N VAL A 46 15.86 3.90 -30.33
CA VAL A 46 15.78 2.83 -31.34
C VAL A 46 14.74 3.20 -32.38
N GLN A 47 15.07 3.05 -33.67
CA GLN A 47 14.14 3.34 -34.75
C GLN A 47 13.10 2.22 -34.86
N LEU A 48 11.83 2.55 -34.62
CA LEU A 48 10.70 1.64 -34.78
C LEU A 48 10.15 1.69 -36.22
N PRO A 49 9.51 0.61 -36.73
CA PRO A 49 8.85 0.64 -38.02
C PRO A 49 7.81 1.77 -38.09
N ARG A 50 7.69 2.46 -39.24
CA ARG A 50 6.78 3.62 -39.42
C ARG A 50 5.35 3.34 -38.95
N ARG A 51 4.81 2.13 -39.19
CA ARG A 51 3.48 1.71 -38.70
C ARG A 51 3.36 1.76 -37.17
N VAL A 52 4.39 1.30 -36.45
CA VAL A 52 4.44 1.31 -34.98
C VAL A 52 4.63 2.74 -34.48
N ALA A 53 5.58 3.50 -35.05
CA ALA A 53 5.83 4.89 -34.67
C ALA A 53 4.58 5.78 -34.85
N ASN A 54 3.80 5.58 -35.92
CA ASN A 54 2.56 6.32 -36.16
C ASN A 54 1.41 5.90 -35.23
N HIS A 55 1.35 4.62 -34.82
CA HIS A 55 0.30 4.12 -33.92
C HIS A 55 0.58 4.45 -32.45
N TYR A 56 1.85 4.63 -32.08
CA TYR A 56 2.30 4.97 -30.73
C TYR A 56 3.20 6.23 -30.72
N PRO A 57 2.70 7.39 -31.21
CA PRO A 57 3.54 8.57 -31.47
C PRO A 57 4.18 9.16 -30.21
N GLY A 58 3.50 9.00 -29.07
CA GLY A 58 3.97 9.45 -27.76
C GLY A 58 4.66 8.38 -26.92
N TYR A 59 5.11 7.25 -27.50
CA TYR A 59 5.93 6.24 -26.82
C TYR A 59 7.32 6.11 -27.49
N GLY A 60 8.27 5.53 -26.77
CA GLY A 60 9.65 5.35 -27.26
C GLY A 60 10.33 4.10 -26.73
N LEU A 61 11.34 3.65 -27.47
CA LEU A 61 12.27 2.61 -27.06
C LEU A 61 13.68 3.20 -27.13
N TYR A 62 14.47 3.03 -26.08
CA TYR A 62 15.81 3.59 -25.96
C TYR A 62 16.80 2.52 -25.50
N LEU A 63 18.03 2.56 -26.02
CA LEU A 63 19.19 1.87 -25.45
C LEU A 63 19.88 2.82 -24.47
N TYR A 64 20.17 2.34 -23.26
CA TYR A 64 20.97 3.06 -22.28
C TYR A 64 22.46 2.92 -22.59
N GLY A 65 23.23 3.99 -22.42
CA GLY A 65 24.69 3.95 -22.48
C GLY A 65 25.35 5.07 -21.67
N GLU A 66 26.62 4.87 -21.35
CA GLU A 66 27.50 5.86 -20.71
C GLU A 66 28.84 5.86 -21.46
N GLY A 67 29.51 7.02 -21.51
CA GLY A 67 30.90 7.16 -21.97
C GLY A 67 31.20 6.55 -23.33
N ALA A 68 32.34 5.85 -23.41
CA ALA A 68 32.81 5.18 -24.63
C ALA A 68 31.77 4.21 -25.23
N TYR A 69 31.07 3.44 -24.38
CA TYR A 69 30.04 2.50 -24.83
C TYR A 69 28.87 3.20 -25.53
N ALA A 70 28.46 4.40 -25.08
CA ALA A 70 27.46 5.21 -25.78
C ALA A 70 27.95 5.65 -27.18
N GLN A 71 29.24 5.93 -27.33
CA GLN A 71 29.83 6.31 -28.62
C GLN A 71 29.94 5.12 -29.59
N GLU A 72 30.41 3.97 -29.11
CA GLU A 72 30.51 2.72 -29.88
C GLU A 72 29.13 2.23 -30.37
N THR A 73 28.11 2.32 -29.51
CA THR A 73 26.75 1.84 -29.83
C THR A 73 25.88 2.85 -30.60
N ARG A 74 26.42 4.00 -31.03
CA ARG A 74 25.71 5.02 -31.85
C ARG A 74 24.98 4.45 -33.07
N GLY A 75 25.56 3.42 -33.69
CA GLY A 75 25.04 2.72 -34.86
C GLY A 75 24.13 1.51 -34.57
N LEU A 76 23.79 1.26 -33.30
CA LEU A 76 22.95 0.13 -32.84
C LEU A 76 23.43 -1.26 -33.31
N LYS A 77 24.75 -1.43 -33.49
CA LYS A 77 25.41 -2.74 -33.66
C LYS A 77 25.73 -3.29 -32.27
N LEU A 78 24.97 -4.30 -31.82
CA LEU A 78 24.96 -4.77 -30.43
C LEU A 78 25.30 -6.26 -30.35
N SER A 79 26.06 -6.67 -29.32
CA SER A 79 26.53 -8.05 -29.12
C SER A 79 26.44 -8.57 -27.67
N GLY A 80 25.85 -7.79 -26.76
CA GLY A 80 25.57 -8.22 -25.39
C GLY A 80 24.20 -8.86 -25.24
N ALA A 81 23.86 -9.29 -24.04
CA ALA A 81 22.55 -9.91 -23.77
C ALA A 81 21.46 -8.83 -23.54
N PRO A 82 20.29 -8.92 -24.20
CA PRO A 82 19.27 -7.89 -24.15
C PRO A 82 18.43 -7.95 -22.86
N VAL A 83 18.39 -6.82 -22.13
CA VAL A 83 17.52 -6.61 -20.96
C VAL A 83 16.63 -5.41 -21.24
N LEU A 84 15.33 -5.51 -21.01
CA LEU A 84 14.37 -4.43 -21.23
C LEU A 84 13.73 -3.99 -19.91
N PHE A 85 14.01 -2.75 -19.51
CA PHE A 85 13.39 -2.09 -18.36
C PHE A 85 12.04 -1.45 -18.71
N LEU A 86 11.04 -1.64 -17.85
CA LEU A 86 9.68 -1.14 -18.00
C LEU A 86 9.32 -0.25 -16.79
N PRO A 87 9.13 1.06 -16.99
CA PRO A 87 8.83 1.97 -15.88
C PRO A 87 7.40 1.82 -15.37
N GLY A 88 7.16 2.39 -14.18
CA GLY A 88 5.89 2.33 -13.47
C GLY A 88 4.90 3.43 -13.81
N ASN A 89 3.87 3.55 -12.96
CA ASN A 89 2.92 4.65 -12.94
C ASN A 89 3.64 6.00 -12.82
N ALA A 90 3.38 6.94 -13.74
CA ALA A 90 4.13 8.19 -13.87
C ALA A 90 5.67 8.02 -13.92
N GLY A 91 6.16 6.84 -14.30
CA GLY A 91 7.57 6.49 -14.31
C GLY A 91 8.27 6.90 -15.59
N SER A 92 9.38 7.61 -15.46
CA SER A 92 10.25 7.96 -16.59
C SER A 92 11.09 6.75 -17.00
N TYR A 93 11.32 6.56 -18.31
CA TYR A 93 12.25 5.53 -18.84
C TYR A 93 13.67 5.63 -18.25
N LYS A 94 14.04 6.82 -17.75
CA LYS A 94 15.29 7.11 -17.06
C LYS A 94 15.48 6.37 -15.73
N GLN A 95 14.44 5.72 -15.19
CA GLN A 95 14.56 4.83 -14.03
C GLN A 95 15.56 3.67 -14.27
N ALA A 96 15.76 3.26 -15.53
CA ALA A 96 16.71 2.21 -15.90
C ALA A 96 18.19 2.52 -15.61
N ARG A 97 18.55 3.80 -15.35
CA ARG A 97 19.95 4.25 -15.22
C ARG A 97 20.78 3.49 -14.19
N SER A 98 20.17 3.13 -13.06
CA SER A 98 20.85 2.45 -11.96
C SER A 98 21.22 1.02 -12.35
N LEU A 99 20.33 0.31 -13.03
CA LEU A 99 20.58 -1.02 -13.59
C LEU A 99 21.64 -0.93 -14.71
N GLY A 100 21.51 0.05 -15.61
CA GLY A 100 22.43 0.29 -16.72
C GLY A 100 23.87 0.58 -16.29
N SER A 101 24.07 1.60 -15.45
CA SER A 101 25.38 1.99 -14.89
C SER A 101 26.10 0.80 -14.24
N VAL A 102 25.41 0.11 -13.33
CA VAL A 102 26.00 -1.01 -12.58
C VAL A 102 26.29 -2.21 -13.49
N ALA A 103 25.47 -2.46 -14.51
CA ALA A 103 25.72 -3.49 -15.50
C ALA A 103 26.95 -3.18 -16.39
N LEU A 104 27.08 -1.95 -16.89
CA LEU A 104 28.25 -1.51 -17.68
C LEU A 104 29.52 -1.59 -16.84
N ARG A 105 29.52 -1.03 -15.63
CA ARG A 105 30.68 -1.03 -14.73
C ARG A 105 31.07 -2.43 -14.21
N LYS A 106 30.14 -3.39 -14.22
CA LYS A 106 30.43 -4.82 -13.99
C LYS A 106 31.04 -5.46 -15.23
N ALA A 107 30.55 -5.16 -16.44
CA ALA A 107 31.06 -5.70 -17.70
C ALA A 107 32.55 -5.37 -17.95
N GLU A 108 32.98 -4.14 -17.64
CA GLU A 108 34.40 -3.72 -17.76
C GLU A 108 35.39 -4.63 -17.01
N ARG A 109 34.91 -5.35 -15.98
CA ARG A 109 35.71 -6.25 -15.15
C ARG A 109 35.56 -7.73 -15.54
N MET A 110 34.77 -8.03 -16.57
CA MET A 110 34.51 -9.40 -17.03
C MET A 110 35.43 -9.75 -18.21
N ALA A 111 36.05 -10.93 -18.13
CA ALA A 111 36.72 -11.52 -19.28
C ALA A 111 35.71 -11.86 -20.40
N GLY A 112 36.18 -11.99 -21.64
CA GLY A 112 35.35 -12.44 -22.77
C GLY A 112 34.41 -11.39 -23.39
N ARG A 113 34.48 -10.12 -22.96
CA ARG A 113 33.60 -9.01 -23.43
C ARG A 113 32.10 -9.24 -23.17
N ILE A 114 31.77 -10.09 -22.19
CA ILE A 114 30.39 -10.34 -21.77
C ILE A 114 29.81 -9.06 -21.15
N HIS A 115 28.69 -8.59 -21.68
CA HIS A 115 28.01 -7.39 -21.20
C HIS A 115 26.50 -7.47 -21.47
N LEU A 116 25.73 -6.61 -20.79
CA LEU A 116 24.29 -6.47 -20.97
C LEU A 116 23.99 -5.24 -21.83
N ASN A 117 23.07 -5.36 -22.79
CA ASN A 117 22.50 -4.21 -23.49
C ASN A 117 21.17 -3.86 -22.83
N VAL A 118 21.19 -2.83 -21.97
CA VAL A 118 20.02 -2.39 -21.21
C VAL A 118 19.18 -1.42 -22.05
N PHE A 119 18.01 -1.89 -22.49
CA PHE A 119 16.98 -1.09 -23.12
C PHE A 119 15.97 -0.58 -22.09
N THR A 120 15.25 0.48 -22.43
CA THR A 120 14.17 1.03 -21.61
C THR A 120 13.05 1.59 -22.49
N VAL A 121 11.81 1.42 -22.05
CA VAL A 121 10.60 1.93 -22.73
C VAL A 121 10.10 3.21 -22.08
N ASP A 122 9.72 4.17 -22.92
CA ASP A 122 9.03 5.39 -22.54
C ASP A 122 7.53 5.25 -22.79
N PHE A 123 6.79 5.11 -21.69
CA PHE A 123 5.32 5.10 -21.66
C PHE A 123 4.72 6.50 -21.37
N ARG A 124 5.47 7.59 -21.61
CA ARG A 124 5.00 8.99 -21.46
C ARG A 124 4.54 9.38 -20.06
N GLU A 125 5.02 8.69 -19.03
CA GLU A 125 4.68 8.95 -17.62
C GLU A 125 3.15 8.96 -17.37
N GLU A 126 2.43 8.04 -18.04
CA GLU A 126 0.98 7.83 -17.90
C GLU A 126 0.60 7.33 -16.50
N LEU A 127 -0.57 7.75 -16.00
CA LEU A 127 -1.09 7.46 -14.64
C LEU A 127 -1.77 6.08 -14.52
N VAL A 128 -1.08 5.03 -14.99
CA VAL A 128 -1.63 3.67 -15.12
C VAL A 128 -1.98 2.94 -13.82
N ALA A 129 -1.59 3.44 -12.64
CA ALA A 129 -2.08 2.90 -11.37
C ALA A 129 -3.46 3.43 -10.97
N LEU A 130 -3.95 4.49 -11.63
CA LEU A 130 -5.22 5.17 -11.32
C LEU A 130 -6.20 5.19 -12.50
N TYR A 131 -5.75 4.81 -13.71
CA TYR A 131 -6.53 4.78 -14.94
C TYR A 131 -6.11 3.57 -15.79
N GLY A 132 -7.04 2.66 -16.06
CA GLY A 132 -6.79 1.38 -16.71
C GLY A 132 -6.66 1.45 -18.23
N GLY A 133 -7.33 2.42 -18.87
CA GLY A 133 -7.49 2.49 -20.32
C GLY A 133 -6.19 2.59 -21.16
N SER A 134 -5.04 2.90 -20.56
CA SER A 134 -3.74 2.87 -21.23
C SER A 134 -3.03 1.51 -21.19
N LEU A 135 -3.38 0.61 -20.27
CA LEU A 135 -2.59 -0.60 -19.97
C LEU A 135 -2.49 -1.56 -21.15
N GLN A 136 -3.59 -1.78 -21.88
CA GLN A 136 -3.57 -2.61 -23.09
C GLN A 136 -2.69 -1.99 -24.19
N ARG A 137 -2.71 -0.66 -24.35
CA ARG A 137 -1.86 0.07 -25.32
C ARG A 137 -0.37 -0.09 -24.97
N GLN A 138 -0.01 0.00 -23.70
CA GLN A 138 1.36 -0.24 -23.22
C GLN A 138 1.80 -1.69 -23.47
N THR A 139 0.91 -2.65 -23.23
CA THR A 139 1.17 -4.08 -23.46
C THR A 139 1.44 -4.40 -24.95
N HIS A 140 0.65 -3.83 -25.87
CA HIS A 140 0.92 -3.98 -27.31
C HIS A 140 2.21 -3.27 -27.75
N PHE A 141 2.53 -2.10 -27.20
CA PHE A 141 3.80 -1.41 -27.49
C PHE A 141 5.02 -2.19 -26.99
N LEU A 142 4.91 -2.87 -25.84
CA LEU A 142 5.92 -3.77 -25.32
C LEU A 142 6.21 -4.93 -26.30
N HIS A 143 5.16 -5.56 -26.84
CA HIS A 143 5.30 -6.62 -27.85
C HIS A 143 6.07 -6.14 -29.09
N GLU A 144 5.74 -4.97 -29.63
CA GLU A 144 6.48 -4.39 -30.78
C GLU A 144 7.90 -3.94 -30.40
N SER A 145 8.14 -3.53 -29.16
CA SER A 145 9.46 -3.18 -28.65
C SER A 145 10.38 -4.41 -28.56
N ILE A 146 9.89 -5.55 -28.07
CA ILE A 146 10.65 -6.82 -28.03
C ILE A 146 11.03 -7.26 -29.46
N LYS A 147 10.08 -7.21 -30.41
CA LYS A 147 10.37 -7.47 -31.84
C LYS A 147 11.42 -6.51 -32.41
N ALA A 148 11.40 -5.23 -32.01
CA ALA A 148 12.38 -4.25 -32.46
C ALA A 148 13.78 -4.54 -31.90
N ILE A 149 13.89 -4.91 -30.62
CA ILE A 149 15.16 -5.32 -29.97
C ILE A 149 15.75 -6.53 -30.69
N LEU A 150 15.01 -7.63 -30.81
CA LEU A 150 15.51 -8.88 -31.41
C LEU A 150 15.94 -8.70 -32.88
N ARG A 151 15.32 -7.76 -33.62
CA ARG A 151 15.74 -7.41 -34.99
C ARG A 151 17.15 -6.82 -35.06
N LEU A 152 17.64 -6.15 -34.01
CA LEU A 152 19.00 -5.56 -33.98
C LEU A 152 20.11 -6.63 -33.97
N TYR A 153 19.80 -7.84 -33.49
CA TYR A 153 20.78 -8.91 -33.32
C TYR A 153 20.80 -9.94 -34.46
N LYS A 154 19.97 -9.78 -35.50
CA LYS A 154 19.83 -10.76 -36.60
C LYS A 154 21.13 -11.16 -37.30
N ASN A 155 22.14 -10.29 -37.25
CA ASN A 155 23.44 -10.49 -37.91
C ASN A 155 24.54 -10.96 -36.95
N GLN A 156 24.20 -11.30 -35.69
CA GLN A 156 25.12 -11.92 -34.74
C GLN A 156 25.18 -13.44 -34.97
N PRO A 157 26.32 -14.11 -34.65
CA PRO A 157 26.46 -15.54 -34.83
C PRO A 157 25.53 -16.35 -33.91
N HIS A 158 25.33 -15.88 -32.69
CA HIS A 158 24.39 -16.44 -31.71
C HIS A 158 23.35 -15.37 -31.34
N PRO A 159 22.30 -15.17 -32.17
CA PRO A 159 21.28 -14.17 -31.89
C PRO A 159 20.43 -14.59 -30.68
N PRO A 160 20.13 -13.70 -29.72
CA PRO A 160 19.20 -13.97 -28.64
C PRO A 160 17.82 -14.34 -29.20
N ARG A 161 17.21 -15.38 -28.64
CA ARG A 161 15.80 -15.73 -28.91
C ARG A 161 14.81 -15.01 -28.00
N SER A 162 15.23 -14.63 -26.79
CA SER A 162 14.40 -13.99 -25.78
C SER A 162 15.01 -12.69 -25.24
N VAL A 163 14.16 -11.85 -24.64
CA VAL A 163 14.55 -10.62 -23.93
C VAL A 163 14.17 -10.76 -22.45
N VAL A 164 15.10 -10.46 -21.54
CA VAL A 164 14.81 -10.43 -20.09
C VAL A 164 14.08 -9.14 -19.74
N LEU A 165 12.96 -9.24 -19.02
CA LEU A 165 12.16 -8.08 -18.63
C LEU A 165 12.44 -7.67 -17.18
N VAL A 166 12.64 -6.38 -16.94
CA VAL A 166 12.70 -5.78 -15.59
C VAL A 166 11.59 -4.76 -15.45
N GLY A 167 10.53 -5.12 -14.71
CA GLY A 167 9.36 -4.27 -14.53
C GLY A 167 9.31 -3.58 -13.17
N HIS A 168 9.19 -2.27 -13.14
CA HIS A 168 8.96 -1.51 -11.91
C HIS A 168 7.47 -1.15 -11.77
N SER A 169 6.88 -1.37 -10.59
CA SER A 169 5.50 -0.98 -10.28
C SER A 169 4.53 -1.54 -11.34
N MET A 170 3.65 -0.73 -11.93
CA MET A 170 2.76 -1.14 -13.02
C MET A 170 3.48 -1.74 -14.25
N GLY A 171 4.75 -1.40 -14.51
CA GLY A 171 5.54 -1.97 -15.60
C GLY A 171 5.75 -3.48 -15.48
N GLY A 172 5.82 -4.02 -14.26
CA GLY A 172 5.86 -5.47 -14.03
C GLY A 172 4.51 -6.17 -14.21
N VAL A 173 3.40 -5.45 -14.06
CA VAL A 173 2.06 -5.96 -14.38
C VAL A 173 1.86 -6.00 -15.89
N VAL A 174 2.29 -4.95 -16.61
CA VAL A 174 2.33 -4.91 -18.08
C VAL A 174 3.23 -6.01 -18.66
N ALA A 175 4.37 -6.30 -18.03
CA ALA A 175 5.25 -7.41 -18.41
C ALA A 175 4.52 -8.77 -18.40
N ARG A 176 3.69 -9.03 -17.39
CA ARG A 176 2.87 -10.25 -17.30
C ARG A 176 1.66 -10.23 -18.23
N ALA A 177 1.09 -9.06 -18.50
CA ALA A 177 -0.01 -8.90 -19.45
C ALA A 177 0.40 -9.20 -20.89
N LEU A 178 1.69 -9.16 -21.24
CA LEU A 178 2.20 -9.52 -22.56
C LEU A 178 1.70 -10.89 -23.06
N PHE A 179 1.55 -11.85 -22.14
CA PHE A 179 1.12 -13.21 -22.41
C PHE A 179 -0.40 -13.33 -22.67
N THR A 180 -1.20 -12.33 -22.27
CA THR A 180 -2.63 -12.32 -22.58
C THR A 180 -2.92 -11.83 -24.01
N LEU A 181 -1.91 -11.35 -24.74
CA LEU A 181 -2.08 -10.88 -26.10
C LEU A 181 -2.31 -12.05 -27.08
N PRO A 182 -3.28 -11.95 -28.01
CA PRO A 182 -3.48 -12.96 -29.02
C PRO A 182 -2.25 -13.08 -29.92
N ARG A 183 -1.78 -14.31 -30.15
CA ARG A 183 -0.59 -14.62 -30.98
C ARG A 183 0.72 -14.00 -30.46
N PHE A 184 0.84 -13.77 -29.15
CA PHE A 184 2.15 -13.63 -28.53
C PHE A 184 2.84 -14.99 -28.42
N ASP A 185 4.15 -15.02 -28.59
CA ASP A 185 4.98 -16.22 -28.45
C ASP A 185 5.69 -16.18 -27.09
N PRO A 186 5.35 -17.08 -26.13
CA PRO A 186 5.96 -17.10 -24.81
C PRO A 186 7.49 -17.25 -24.82
N THR A 187 8.08 -17.85 -25.86
CA THR A 187 9.53 -18.08 -25.96
C THR A 187 10.33 -16.78 -26.07
N LEU A 188 9.69 -15.67 -26.46
CA LEU A 188 10.32 -14.35 -26.56
C LEU A 188 10.71 -13.75 -25.20
N VAL A 189 10.23 -14.30 -24.08
CA VAL A 189 10.53 -13.83 -22.71
C VAL A 189 10.75 -15.02 -21.77
N SER A 190 12.01 -15.26 -21.42
CA SER A 190 12.44 -16.37 -20.56
C SER A 190 12.46 -16.04 -19.06
N LEU A 191 12.70 -14.78 -18.71
CA LEU A 191 12.83 -14.28 -17.34
C LEU A 191 12.16 -12.91 -17.18
N ILE A 192 11.36 -12.77 -16.13
CA ILE A 192 10.75 -11.51 -15.69
C ILE A 192 11.16 -11.25 -14.23
N LEU A 193 11.80 -10.11 -13.98
CA LEU A 193 12.08 -9.61 -12.64
C LEU A 193 11.20 -8.39 -12.39
N THR A 194 10.40 -8.39 -11.31
CA THR A 194 9.50 -7.30 -10.98
C THR A 194 9.79 -6.68 -9.62
N GLN A 195 9.90 -5.36 -9.58
CA GLN A 195 10.21 -4.57 -8.39
C GLN A 195 8.97 -3.75 -7.98
N ALA A 196 8.50 -3.93 -6.75
CA ALA A 196 7.33 -3.23 -6.18
C ALA A 196 6.07 -3.29 -7.07
N SER A 197 5.90 -4.37 -7.85
CA SER A 197 4.79 -4.52 -8.78
C SER A 197 3.56 -5.13 -8.10
N PRO A 198 2.42 -4.43 -8.02
CA PRO A 198 1.18 -5.00 -7.47
C PRO A 198 0.63 -6.06 -8.41
N HIS A 199 0.84 -7.34 -8.08
CA HIS A 199 0.48 -8.50 -8.91
C HIS A 199 -0.85 -9.15 -8.53
N GLN A 200 -1.26 -9.03 -7.26
CA GLN A 200 -2.51 -9.59 -6.77
C GLN A 200 -3.73 -8.76 -7.21
N ALA A 201 -3.70 -7.45 -6.92
CA ALA A 201 -4.80 -6.52 -7.12
C ALA A 201 -4.26 -5.08 -7.26
N PRO A 202 -4.98 -4.16 -7.92
CA PRO A 202 -4.60 -2.75 -7.96
C PRO A 202 -4.56 -2.13 -6.57
N VAL A 203 -3.73 -1.10 -6.37
CA VAL A 203 -3.62 -0.39 -5.08
C VAL A 203 -4.94 0.31 -4.73
N LEU A 204 -5.59 0.92 -5.72
CA LEU A 204 -6.92 1.53 -5.63
C LEU A 204 -7.72 1.15 -6.90
N ALA A 205 -8.88 0.52 -6.74
CA ALA A 205 -9.77 0.23 -7.87
C ALA A 205 -10.67 1.43 -8.20
N LEU A 206 -10.07 2.49 -8.75
CA LEU A 206 -10.77 3.71 -9.19
C LEU A 206 -11.46 3.58 -10.56
N ASP A 207 -11.14 2.50 -11.29
CA ASP A 207 -11.56 2.28 -12.67
C ASP A 207 -11.92 0.79 -12.86
N ALA A 208 -12.97 0.52 -13.65
CA ALA A 208 -13.39 -0.82 -14.02
C ALA A 208 -12.41 -1.45 -15.04
N ASP A 209 -11.87 -0.66 -15.98
CA ASP A 209 -10.91 -1.14 -16.98
C ASP A 209 -9.61 -1.64 -16.30
N LEU A 210 -9.22 -0.97 -15.21
CA LEU A 210 -8.07 -1.37 -14.39
C LEU A 210 -8.34 -2.73 -13.72
N LEU A 211 -9.53 -2.93 -13.16
CA LEU A 211 -9.89 -4.20 -12.51
C LEU A 211 -9.97 -5.34 -13.52
N ASP A 212 -10.57 -5.12 -14.70
CA ASP A 212 -10.68 -6.17 -15.72
C ASP A 212 -9.32 -6.57 -16.29
N PHE A 213 -8.42 -5.61 -16.50
CA PHE A 213 -7.03 -5.91 -16.88
C PHE A 213 -6.36 -6.86 -15.87
N TYR A 214 -6.48 -6.59 -14.57
CA TYR A 214 -6.00 -7.48 -13.52
C TYR A 214 -6.72 -8.84 -13.52
N SER A 215 -8.04 -8.86 -13.75
CA SER A 215 -8.84 -10.09 -13.85
C SER A 215 -8.32 -11.00 -14.96
N THR A 216 -8.05 -10.41 -16.12
CA THR A 216 -7.58 -11.09 -17.33
C THR A 216 -6.15 -11.60 -17.18
N VAL A 217 -5.24 -10.81 -16.62
CA VAL A 217 -3.88 -11.27 -16.29
C VAL A 217 -3.92 -12.41 -15.27
N ARG A 218 -4.70 -12.29 -14.18
CA ARG A 218 -4.80 -13.35 -13.17
C ARG A 218 -5.36 -14.65 -13.76
N ARG A 219 -6.48 -14.58 -14.49
CA ARG A 219 -7.15 -15.73 -15.10
C ARG A 219 -6.22 -16.50 -16.05
N HIS A 220 -5.51 -15.78 -16.92
CA HIS A 220 -4.55 -16.38 -17.84
C HIS A 220 -3.37 -17.04 -17.10
N TRP A 221 -2.75 -16.35 -16.14
CA TRP A 221 -1.59 -16.89 -15.39
C TRP A 221 -1.94 -18.02 -14.41
N CYS A 222 -3.19 -18.15 -13.98
CA CYS A 222 -3.65 -19.27 -13.16
C CYS A 222 -4.09 -20.49 -14.00
N GLY A 223 -4.61 -20.28 -15.21
CA GLY A 223 -5.06 -21.37 -16.09
C GLY A 223 -4.00 -21.91 -17.06
N GLY A 224 -3.05 -21.08 -17.52
CA GLY A 224 -2.08 -21.42 -18.56
C GLY A 224 -0.83 -22.14 -18.05
N THR A 225 -0.96 -23.28 -17.37
CA THR A 225 0.16 -23.91 -16.65
C THR A 225 1.27 -24.49 -17.56
N GLU A 226 0.94 -25.05 -18.72
CA GLU A 226 1.96 -25.66 -19.61
C GLU A 226 2.72 -24.62 -20.45
N GLU A 227 2.03 -23.67 -21.10
CA GLU A 227 2.67 -22.65 -21.95
C GLU A 227 3.60 -21.71 -21.15
N LEU A 228 3.23 -21.40 -19.91
CA LEU A 228 4.00 -20.51 -19.04
C LEU A 228 5.08 -21.24 -18.23
N ARG A 229 5.17 -22.58 -18.32
CA ARG A 229 6.06 -23.40 -17.48
C ARG A 229 7.53 -23.02 -17.59
N ASN A 230 8.00 -22.62 -18.78
CA ASN A 230 9.38 -22.20 -19.01
C ASN A 230 9.67 -20.78 -18.45
N VAL A 231 8.65 -19.92 -18.33
CA VAL A 231 8.81 -18.51 -17.97
C VAL A 231 9.13 -18.38 -16.48
N THR A 232 10.34 -17.90 -16.16
CA THR A 232 10.76 -17.71 -14.77
C THR A 232 10.35 -16.31 -14.29
N VAL A 233 9.72 -16.19 -13.11
CA VAL A 233 9.27 -14.89 -12.57
C VAL A 233 9.73 -14.69 -11.14
N LEU A 234 10.52 -13.62 -10.92
CA LEU A 234 10.93 -13.16 -9.60
C LEU A 234 10.24 -11.83 -9.26
N SER A 235 9.47 -11.80 -8.17
CA SER A 235 8.88 -10.58 -7.61
C SER A 235 9.55 -10.18 -6.30
N VAL A 236 9.93 -8.92 -6.18
CA VAL A 236 10.57 -8.33 -5.00
C VAL A 236 9.80 -7.07 -4.55
N GLY A 237 9.17 -7.13 -3.37
CA GLY A 237 8.49 -5.99 -2.74
C GLY A 237 9.44 -5.16 -1.85
N GLY A 238 9.21 -3.85 -1.74
CA GLY A 238 10.10 -2.92 -1.00
C GLY A 238 10.03 -3.01 0.53
N GLY A 239 9.13 -3.82 1.09
CA GLY A 239 8.92 -3.93 2.53
C GLY A 239 7.91 -2.91 3.05
N HIS A 240 8.21 -2.31 4.20
CA HIS A 240 7.31 -1.38 4.89
C HIS A 240 7.44 0.07 4.43
N ARG A 241 8.62 0.52 3.99
CA ARG A 241 8.84 1.89 3.49
C ARG A 241 8.09 2.17 2.18
N ASP A 242 7.70 1.14 1.43
CA ASP A 242 6.79 1.28 0.30
C ASP A 242 5.34 1.44 0.80
N TYR A 243 4.95 2.69 1.01
CA TYR A 243 3.57 3.06 1.35
C TYR A 243 2.64 3.11 0.12
N GLN A 244 3.17 3.08 -1.12
CA GLN A 244 2.37 3.13 -2.34
C GLN A 244 1.92 1.73 -2.74
N VAL A 245 2.82 0.75 -2.75
CA VAL A 245 2.52 -0.66 -3.03
C VAL A 245 2.88 -1.51 -1.81
N ARG A 246 1.85 -1.93 -1.08
CA ARG A 246 1.98 -2.89 0.03
C ARG A 246 2.65 -4.17 -0.46
N SER A 247 3.71 -4.61 0.21
CA SER A 247 4.47 -5.81 -0.19
C SER A 247 3.60 -7.06 -0.40
N GLY A 248 2.54 -7.27 0.40
CA GLY A 248 1.60 -8.39 0.18
C GLY A 248 0.97 -8.41 -1.22
N LEU A 249 0.69 -7.25 -1.83
CA LEU A 249 0.18 -7.16 -3.20
C LEU A 249 1.21 -7.59 -4.25
N THR A 250 2.50 -7.59 -3.92
CA THR A 250 3.59 -7.97 -4.84
C THR A 250 3.77 -9.49 -4.99
N THR A 251 3.05 -10.28 -4.19
CA THR A 251 3.00 -11.75 -4.35
C THR A 251 2.45 -12.11 -5.72
N LEU A 252 3.13 -13.02 -6.43
CA LEU A 252 2.58 -13.61 -7.65
C LEU A 252 1.35 -14.46 -7.28
N PRO A 253 0.17 -14.24 -7.90
CA PRO A 253 -0.98 -15.12 -7.68
C PRO A 253 -0.75 -16.52 -8.29
N CYS A 254 -1.66 -17.45 -8.00
CA CYS A 254 -1.69 -18.83 -8.50
C CYS A 254 -0.73 -19.79 -7.71
N PRO A 255 -0.62 -21.10 -8.03
CA PRO A 255 -0.43 -22.15 -7.04
C PRO A 255 0.85 -22.06 -6.19
N GLN A 256 0.68 -22.31 -4.88
CA GLN A 256 1.77 -22.42 -3.93
C GLN A 256 2.71 -23.57 -4.33
N GLY A 257 4.00 -23.26 -4.51
CA GLY A 257 5.03 -24.24 -4.83
C GLY A 257 5.45 -24.35 -6.30
N ASP A 258 4.92 -23.50 -7.20
CA ASP A 258 5.40 -23.42 -8.59
C ASP A 258 6.93 -23.16 -8.64
N PRO A 259 7.74 -24.09 -9.19
CA PRO A 259 9.20 -23.98 -9.19
C PRO A 259 9.74 -22.87 -10.10
N SER A 260 8.90 -22.27 -10.96
CA SER A 260 9.25 -21.16 -11.87
C SER A 260 9.08 -19.78 -11.22
N LYS A 261 8.30 -19.68 -10.13
CA LYS A 261 7.85 -18.41 -9.53
C LYS A 261 8.44 -18.21 -8.15
N LEU A 262 8.88 -16.99 -7.87
CA LEU A 262 9.49 -16.60 -6.60
C LEU A 262 8.99 -15.22 -6.20
N SER A 263 8.51 -15.08 -4.96
CA SER A 263 8.08 -13.80 -4.37
C SER A 263 8.77 -13.62 -3.01
N MET A 264 9.21 -12.40 -2.71
CA MET A 264 9.90 -12.03 -1.46
C MET A 264 9.95 -10.51 -1.25
N VAL A 265 10.57 -10.09 -0.14
CA VAL A 265 10.78 -8.69 0.26
C VAL A 265 12.27 -8.33 0.23
N THR A 266 12.63 -7.09 -0.12
CA THR A 266 14.04 -6.61 -0.12
C THR A 266 14.78 -6.81 1.20
N THR A 267 14.07 -6.79 2.33
CA THR A 267 14.63 -7.06 3.66
C THR A 267 15.09 -8.50 3.85
N ALA A 268 14.53 -9.45 3.09
CA ALA A 268 14.93 -10.86 3.08
C ALA A 268 16.12 -11.13 2.13
N VAL A 269 16.35 -10.26 1.13
CA VAL A 269 17.38 -10.47 0.10
C VAL A 269 18.79 -10.38 0.71
N PRO A 270 19.65 -11.41 0.57
CA PRO A 270 21.02 -11.39 1.04
C PRO A 270 21.81 -10.19 0.50
N ARG A 271 22.68 -9.61 1.33
CA ARG A 271 23.45 -8.38 1.03
C ARG A 271 22.58 -7.13 0.77
N THR A 272 21.25 -7.22 0.92
CA THR A 272 20.32 -6.09 0.87
C THR A 272 19.82 -5.77 2.27
N TRP A 273 18.99 -6.61 2.88
CA TRP A 273 18.50 -6.46 4.27
C TRP A 273 17.90 -5.09 4.63
N VAL A 274 17.44 -4.32 3.64
CA VAL A 274 16.87 -2.98 3.84
C VAL A 274 15.48 -2.91 3.21
N SER A 275 14.58 -2.16 3.85
CA SER A 275 13.31 -1.79 3.24
C SER A 275 13.55 -0.59 2.31
N THR A 276 12.94 -0.62 1.13
CA THR A 276 12.97 0.45 0.14
C THR A 276 11.59 1.12 0.11
N ASP A 277 11.56 2.42 -0.13
CA ASP A 277 10.32 3.06 -0.59
C ASP A 277 10.06 2.75 -2.08
N HIS A 278 8.89 3.13 -2.58
CA HIS A 278 8.45 2.81 -3.93
C HIS A 278 9.43 3.28 -5.02
N LEU A 279 10.08 4.42 -4.81
CA LEU A 279 11.02 4.96 -5.80
C LEU A 279 12.45 4.50 -5.56
N SER A 280 12.85 4.23 -4.31
CA SER A 280 14.20 3.75 -4.02
C SER A 280 14.47 2.30 -4.43
N ILE A 281 13.44 1.46 -4.64
CA ILE A 281 13.65 0.08 -5.06
C ILE A 281 14.45 -0.05 -6.37
N VAL A 282 14.29 0.87 -7.32
CA VAL A 282 14.99 0.81 -8.62
C VAL A 282 16.44 1.31 -8.57
N TRP A 283 16.83 2.04 -7.52
CA TRP A 283 18.17 2.65 -7.37
C TRP A 283 18.90 2.29 -6.08
N CYS A 284 18.30 1.48 -5.20
CA CYS A 284 18.93 0.93 -4.01
C CYS A 284 20.13 0.06 -4.43
N LYS A 285 21.34 0.57 -4.18
CA LYS A 285 22.60 -0.01 -4.68
C LYS A 285 22.77 -1.47 -4.27
N GLU A 286 22.34 -1.83 -3.08
CA GLU A 286 22.41 -3.18 -2.55
C GLU A 286 21.58 -4.16 -3.40
N LEU A 287 20.32 -3.83 -3.68
CA LEU A 287 19.42 -4.64 -4.52
C LEU A 287 19.85 -4.65 -6.00
N VAL A 288 20.27 -3.50 -6.53
CA VAL A 288 20.76 -3.38 -7.91
C VAL A 288 22.03 -4.22 -8.10
N LEU A 289 22.96 -4.23 -7.14
CA LEU A 289 24.14 -5.09 -7.18
C LEU A 289 23.78 -6.58 -7.09
N ALA A 290 22.79 -6.97 -6.29
CA ALA A 290 22.31 -8.36 -6.24
C ALA A 290 21.68 -8.78 -7.59
N THR A 291 20.86 -7.91 -8.17
CA THR A 291 20.20 -8.15 -9.47
C THR A 291 21.21 -8.24 -10.62
N VAL A 292 22.16 -7.31 -10.71
CA VAL A 292 23.19 -7.35 -11.76
C VAL A 292 24.09 -8.57 -11.61
N ARG A 293 24.51 -8.95 -10.40
CA ARG A 293 25.28 -10.19 -10.18
C ARG A 293 24.52 -11.41 -10.67
N ALA A 294 23.25 -11.55 -10.27
CA ALA A 294 22.40 -12.63 -10.76
C ALA A 294 22.28 -12.64 -12.29
N PHE A 295 22.16 -11.48 -12.94
CA PHE A 295 22.11 -11.40 -14.40
C PHE A 295 23.40 -11.85 -15.08
N PHE A 296 24.59 -11.53 -14.55
CA PHE A 296 25.83 -12.04 -15.12
C PHE A 296 26.00 -13.55 -14.93
N ASP A 297 25.60 -14.10 -13.78
CA ASP A 297 25.66 -15.55 -13.49
C ASP A 297 24.60 -16.36 -14.28
N LEU A 298 23.61 -15.68 -14.85
CA LEU A 298 22.61 -16.23 -15.79
C LEU A 298 23.07 -16.23 -17.25
N ILE A 299 24.18 -15.57 -17.59
CA ILE A 299 24.73 -15.58 -18.94
C ILE A 299 25.51 -16.88 -19.16
N ASP A 300 25.22 -17.54 -20.27
CA ASP A 300 26.02 -18.64 -20.80
C ASP A 300 27.27 -18.06 -21.49
N PRO A 301 28.50 -18.47 -21.10
CA PRO A 301 29.74 -17.90 -21.63
C PRO A 301 29.97 -18.17 -23.12
N ASP A 302 29.45 -19.28 -23.66
CA ASP A 302 29.67 -19.71 -25.04
C ASP A 302 28.75 -18.93 -26.00
N THR A 303 27.47 -18.81 -25.65
CA THR A 303 26.50 -18.05 -26.45
C THR A 303 26.56 -16.54 -26.18
N ARG A 304 27.05 -16.15 -24.99
CA ARG A 304 27.00 -14.78 -24.42
C ARG A 304 25.57 -14.24 -24.23
N GLN A 305 24.59 -15.14 -24.16
CA GLN A 305 23.17 -14.83 -23.96
C GLN A 305 22.67 -15.43 -22.64
N PHE A 306 21.47 -15.03 -22.21
CA PHE A 306 20.83 -15.62 -21.04
C PHE A 306 20.50 -17.09 -21.27
N THR A 307 20.76 -17.93 -20.26
CA THR A 307 20.53 -19.37 -20.33
C THR A 307 19.05 -19.74 -20.58
N GLU A 308 18.82 -20.65 -21.54
CA GLU A 308 17.50 -21.20 -21.86
C GLU A 308 17.00 -22.20 -20.79
N ASP A 309 17.89 -22.77 -19.96
CA ASP A 309 17.52 -23.73 -18.91
C ASP A 309 16.85 -23.07 -17.68
N GLN A 310 15.59 -23.43 -17.45
CA GLN A 310 14.80 -23.04 -16.29
C GLN A 310 15.43 -23.46 -14.94
N GLN A 311 16.05 -24.63 -14.86
CA GLN A 311 16.60 -25.14 -13.60
C GLN A 311 17.81 -24.30 -13.17
N ARG A 312 18.76 -24.06 -14.09
CA ARG A 312 19.86 -23.10 -13.90
C ARG A 312 19.34 -21.70 -13.58
N ARG A 313 18.31 -21.20 -14.28
CA ARG A 313 17.70 -19.90 -13.95
C ARG A 313 17.27 -19.83 -12.49
N MET A 314 16.47 -20.80 -12.03
CA MET A 314 15.98 -20.81 -10.65
C MET A 314 17.09 -21.07 -9.62
N ALA A 315 18.13 -21.84 -9.94
CA ALA A 315 19.30 -22.04 -9.07
C ALA A 315 20.05 -20.72 -8.82
N VAL A 316 20.36 -19.96 -9.87
CA VAL A 316 21.01 -18.63 -9.76
C VAL A 316 20.15 -17.66 -8.93
N LEU A 317 18.83 -17.62 -9.19
CA LEU A 317 17.94 -16.74 -8.44
C LEU A 317 17.85 -17.13 -6.95
N LYS A 318 17.77 -18.42 -6.62
CA LYS A 318 17.81 -18.90 -5.23
C LYS A 318 19.13 -18.54 -4.53
N HIS A 319 20.26 -18.63 -5.25
CA HIS A 319 21.58 -18.25 -4.73
C HIS A 319 21.66 -16.76 -4.36
N HIS A 320 21.27 -15.85 -5.27
CA HIS A 320 21.41 -14.41 -5.02
C HIS A 320 20.31 -13.83 -4.11
N PHE A 321 19.10 -14.36 -4.19
CA PHE A 321 17.93 -13.75 -3.54
C PHE A 321 17.38 -14.50 -2.31
N ILE A 322 17.72 -15.78 -2.10
CA ILE A 322 17.29 -16.53 -0.89
C ILE A 322 18.46 -16.83 0.04
N ARG A 323 19.51 -17.49 -0.45
CA ARG A 323 20.64 -17.93 0.37
C ARG A 323 21.94 -17.81 -0.41
N HIS A 324 22.76 -16.83 -0.02
CA HIS A 324 24.03 -16.53 -0.67
C HIS A 324 25.20 -17.11 0.16
N PRO A 325 25.77 -18.29 -0.18
CA PRO A 325 26.82 -18.96 0.60
C PRO A 325 28.20 -18.27 0.57
N MET A 326 28.35 -17.17 -0.17
CA MET A 326 29.63 -16.47 -0.40
C MET A 326 30.63 -17.27 -1.26
N ARG A 327 30.10 -18.04 -2.21
CA ARG A 327 30.82 -18.88 -3.15
C ARG A 327 30.36 -18.61 -4.58
N LEU A 328 31.18 -18.88 -5.60
CA LEU A 328 30.72 -18.81 -6.99
C LEU A 328 29.81 -20.01 -7.30
N LEU A 329 28.81 -19.83 -8.17
CA LEU A 329 27.84 -20.88 -8.46
C LEU A 329 28.45 -22.05 -9.25
N GLU A 330 29.46 -21.81 -10.08
CA GLU A 330 30.07 -22.83 -10.97
C GLU A 330 30.92 -23.88 -10.21
N GLU A 331 31.18 -23.67 -8.92
CA GLU A 331 31.89 -24.64 -8.06
C GLU A 331 31.02 -25.85 -7.65
N GLN A 332 29.80 -26.00 -8.18
CA GLN A 332 28.77 -26.99 -7.78
C GLN A 332 29.07 -28.46 -8.16
N HIS A 333 30.33 -28.87 -8.21
CA HIS A 333 30.70 -30.26 -8.48
C HIS A 333 30.86 -31.06 -7.17
N ASP A 334 30.10 -32.17 -7.06
CA ASP A 334 30.08 -33.12 -5.94
C ASP A 334 31.37 -33.98 -5.82
N THR A 335 32.53 -33.42 -6.19
CA THR A 335 33.81 -34.11 -6.03
C THR A 335 34.21 -34.13 -4.57
N ALA A 336 34.34 -35.33 -4.00
CA ALA A 336 34.97 -35.53 -2.70
C ALA A 336 36.38 -34.91 -2.70
N VAL A 337 36.60 -33.92 -1.84
CA VAL A 337 37.83 -33.15 -1.78
C VAL A 337 38.89 -33.96 -1.02
N SER A 338 39.98 -34.29 -1.69
CA SER A 338 41.19 -34.81 -1.05
C SER A 338 41.84 -33.68 -0.25
N LEU A 339 41.70 -33.71 1.08
CA LEU A 339 42.12 -32.62 1.97
C LEU A 339 43.62 -32.74 2.34
N LEU A 340 44.44 -33.05 1.32
CA LEU A 340 45.89 -33.23 1.41
C LEU A 340 46.63 -31.92 1.13
N SER A 341 46.95 -31.16 2.19
CA SER A 341 48.16 -30.29 2.28
C SER A 341 48.15 -29.49 3.60
N GLY A 342 48.52 -30.15 4.70
CA GLY A 342 48.80 -29.47 5.96
C GLY A 342 49.72 -30.33 6.83
N PRO A 343 50.74 -29.75 7.49
CA PRO A 343 51.57 -30.49 8.44
C PRO A 343 50.70 -31.01 9.60
N ALA A 344 51.12 -32.09 10.25
CA ALA A 344 50.34 -32.70 11.35
C ALA A 344 49.99 -31.68 12.46
N GLU A 345 50.89 -30.72 12.73
CA GLU A 345 50.72 -29.62 13.69
C GLU A 345 49.54 -28.66 13.36
N ALA A 346 49.06 -28.64 12.11
CA ALA A 346 47.91 -27.83 11.71
C ALA A 346 46.57 -28.44 12.16
N TRP A 347 46.53 -29.73 12.49
CA TRP A 347 45.30 -30.45 12.84
C TRP A 347 45.13 -30.51 14.36
N THR A 348 43.93 -30.14 14.85
CA THR A 348 43.62 -30.10 16.28
C THR A 348 42.25 -30.70 16.56
N GLU A 349 42.19 -31.74 17.40
CA GLU A 349 40.92 -32.36 17.80
C GLU A 349 40.22 -31.60 18.93
N VAL A 350 38.92 -31.36 18.78
CA VAL A 350 38.10 -30.54 19.68
C VAL A 350 37.18 -31.41 20.52
N ASN A 351 37.67 -31.79 21.69
CA ASN A 351 36.93 -32.58 22.68
C ASN A 351 35.92 -31.75 23.50
N THR A 352 35.93 -30.42 23.37
CA THR A 352 34.98 -29.53 24.03
C THR A 352 33.63 -29.44 23.29
N LEU A 353 32.58 -29.04 24.03
CA LEU A 353 31.25 -28.75 23.48
C LEU A 353 31.19 -27.43 22.70
N ARG A 354 32.22 -26.59 22.82
CA ARG A 354 32.34 -25.30 22.15
C ARG A 354 33.76 -25.08 21.66
N LEU A 355 33.89 -24.46 20.49
CA LEU A 355 35.13 -23.89 19.97
C LEU A 355 34.98 -22.37 19.95
N LEU A 356 36.00 -21.69 20.46
CA LEU A 356 36.22 -20.26 20.28
C LEU A 356 37.65 -20.09 19.79
N TYR A 357 37.81 -19.73 18.52
CA TYR A 357 39.10 -19.48 17.90
C TYR A 357 39.16 -18.05 17.36
N SER A 358 40.27 -17.38 17.62
CA SER A 358 40.61 -16.09 17.02
C SER A 358 41.94 -16.25 16.30
N ALA A 359 42.00 -15.90 15.03
CA ALA A 359 43.20 -16.04 14.22
C ALA A 359 44.30 -15.06 14.70
N PRO A 360 45.55 -15.52 14.86
CA PRO A 360 46.69 -14.61 15.04
C PRO A 360 46.91 -13.79 13.75
N LYS A 361 47.62 -12.66 13.87
CA LYS A 361 47.99 -11.85 12.70
C LYS A 361 49.00 -12.55 11.77
N GLU A 362 49.75 -13.50 12.30
CA GLU A 362 50.65 -14.34 11.51
C GLU A 362 49.88 -15.32 10.62
N PRO A 363 50.29 -15.50 9.36
CA PRO A 363 49.65 -16.48 8.48
C PRO A 363 49.94 -17.90 8.98
N ARG A 364 48.88 -18.65 9.30
CA ARG A 364 48.97 -20.03 9.80
C ARG A 364 47.80 -20.86 9.27
N VAL A 365 48.10 -22.06 8.78
CA VAL A 365 47.10 -23.06 8.38
C VAL A 365 46.58 -23.76 9.64
N LYS A 366 45.26 -23.92 9.77
CA LYS A 366 44.69 -24.62 10.94
C LYS A 366 43.36 -25.32 10.64
N TYR A 367 43.26 -26.55 11.10
CA TYR A 367 42.09 -27.41 10.97
C TYR A 367 41.62 -27.89 12.34
N PHE A 368 40.31 -27.79 12.59
CA PHE A 368 39.67 -28.28 13.81
C PHE A 368 38.81 -29.51 13.51
N LEU A 369 39.07 -30.62 14.20
CA LEU A 369 38.39 -31.90 14.06
C LEU A 369 37.35 -32.10 15.17
N PHE A 370 36.17 -32.57 14.79
CA PHE A 370 35.03 -32.78 15.68
C PHE A 370 34.47 -34.19 15.49
N ALA A 371 34.75 -35.10 16.41
CA ALA A 371 34.23 -36.47 16.38
C ALA A 371 32.70 -36.51 16.50
N LEU A 372 32.03 -37.20 15.58
CA LEU A 372 30.57 -37.40 15.58
C LEU A 372 30.14 -38.63 16.40
N SER A 373 31.08 -39.54 16.68
CA SER A 373 30.88 -40.72 17.53
C SER A 373 30.38 -40.31 18.92
N GLY A 374 29.32 -40.96 19.39
CA GLY A 374 28.60 -40.61 20.62
C GLY A 374 27.76 -39.33 20.53
N ARG A 375 28.30 -38.23 19.99
CA ARG A 375 27.66 -36.90 20.00
C ARG A 375 26.32 -36.85 19.22
N ARG A 376 26.16 -37.66 18.17
CA ARG A 376 24.89 -37.82 17.43
C ARG A 376 23.68 -38.24 18.29
N LYS A 377 23.89 -38.89 19.44
CA LYS A 377 22.80 -39.30 20.34
C LYS A 377 22.38 -38.19 21.32
N ALA A 378 23.29 -37.25 21.60
CA ALA A 378 23.09 -36.18 22.59
C ALA A 378 22.69 -34.83 21.96
N TYR A 379 23.04 -34.60 20.69
CA TYR A 379 22.80 -33.34 19.99
C TYR A 379 22.13 -33.56 18.64
N SER A 380 21.35 -32.57 18.21
CA SER A 380 20.57 -32.60 16.97
C SER A 380 21.29 -31.93 15.79
N HIS A 381 22.03 -30.85 16.08
CA HIS A 381 22.63 -29.98 15.08
C HIS A 381 24.00 -29.50 15.58
N PHE A 382 24.85 -29.10 14.63
CA PHE A 382 26.10 -28.38 14.86
C PHE A 382 25.99 -27.00 14.23
N HIS A 383 26.26 -25.94 15.00
CA HIS A 383 26.20 -24.56 14.54
C HIS A 383 27.56 -23.89 14.67
N CYS A 384 27.97 -23.22 13.60
CA CYS A 384 29.18 -22.41 13.56
C CYS A 384 28.87 -21.03 13.00
N ARG A 385 29.60 -20.03 13.47
CA ARG A 385 29.66 -18.69 12.89
C ARG A 385 31.10 -18.25 12.71
N SER A 386 31.35 -17.43 11.70
CA SER A 386 32.66 -16.87 11.46
C SER A 386 32.60 -15.43 10.97
N SER A 387 33.36 -14.56 11.64
CA SER A 387 33.57 -13.16 11.25
C SER A 387 34.71 -13.07 10.24
N SER A 388 34.57 -12.27 9.18
CA SER A 388 35.65 -11.91 8.25
C SER A 388 36.50 -13.03 7.60
N LEU A 389 36.14 -14.32 7.75
CA LEU A 389 36.87 -15.43 7.13
C LEU A 389 36.63 -15.45 5.62
N GLU A 390 37.68 -15.15 4.86
CA GLU A 390 37.64 -15.02 3.39
C GLU A 390 37.35 -16.33 2.66
N MET A 391 37.77 -17.48 3.20
CA MET A 391 37.60 -18.78 2.55
C MET A 391 36.11 -19.11 2.33
N SER A 392 35.72 -19.38 1.09
CA SER A 392 34.36 -19.82 0.72
C SER A 392 34.03 -21.20 1.31
N SER A 393 34.98 -22.14 1.20
CA SER A 393 34.89 -23.50 1.74
C SER A 393 35.64 -23.62 3.06
N TRP A 394 34.90 -23.81 4.15
CA TRP A 394 35.41 -23.75 5.52
C TRP A 394 34.85 -24.82 6.47
N LEU A 395 33.79 -25.55 6.08
CA LEU A 395 33.24 -26.68 6.81
C LEU A 395 33.18 -27.92 5.90
N TYR A 396 33.79 -29.02 6.33
CA TYR A 396 33.82 -30.28 5.59
C TYR A 396 33.36 -31.44 6.47
N GLY A 397 32.72 -32.44 5.88
CA GLY A 397 32.42 -33.73 6.51
C GLY A 397 33.45 -34.78 6.08
N CYS A 398 34.28 -35.25 7.00
CA CYS A 398 35.28 -36.27 6.73
C CYS A 398 34.63 -37.66 6.55
N THR A 399 34.82 -38.29 5.38
CA THR A 399 34.36 -39.65 5.10
C THR A 399 35.45 -40.68 5.42
N GLN A 400 36.69 -40.43 4.97
CA GLN A 400 37.83 -41.31 5.23
C GLN A 400 38.89 -40.58 6.07
N MET A 401 39.20 -41.17 7.22
CA MET A 401 40.12 -40.63 8.23
C MET A 401 41.38 -41.51 8.29
N ASN A 402 42.56 -40.88 8.28
CA ASN A 402 43.80 -41.52 8.74
C ASN A 402 44.05 -41.11 10.19
N THR A 403 44.94 -41.80 10.92
CA THR A 403 45.05 -41.80 12.40
C THR A 403 44.95 -40.44 13.12
N SER A 404 45.31 -39.32 12.49
CA SER A 404 45.15 -37.96 13.04
C SER A 404 44.59 -36.90 12.08
N PHE A 405 44.30 -37.22 10.81
CA PHE A 405 43.85 -36.24 9.81
C PHE A 405 42.88 -36.81 8.77
N CYS A 406 42.07 -35.92 8.19
CA CYS A 406 41.10 -36.32 7.18
C CYS A 406 41.74 -36.48 5.79
N VAL A 407 41.52 -37.61 5.13
CA VAL A 407 42.03 -37.90 3.78
C VAL A 407 41.03 -37.47 2.71
N GLN A 408 39.77 -37.85 2.90
CA GLN A 408 38.68 -37.60 1.95
C GLN A 408 37.51 -36.93 2.68
N ALA A 409 37.06 -35.78 2.18
CA ALA A 409 35.99 -35.01 2.79
C ALA A 409 34.96 -34.50 1.76
N ILE A 410 33.72 -34.33 2.20
CA ILE A 410 32.64 -33.68 1.45
C ILE A 410 32.54 -32.24 1.94
N ASP A 411 32.45 -31.26 1.03
CA ASP A 411 32.32 -29.85 1.40
C ASP A 411 30.87 -29.53 1.81
N LEU A 412 30.66 -29.20 3.08
CA LEU A 412 29.36 -28.85 3.67
C LEU A 412 29.13 -27.34 3.70
N SER A 413 30.08 -26.54 3.19
CA SER A 413 30.04 -25.07 3.20
C SER A 413 28.93 -24.49 2.34
N TRP A 414 28.32 -25.28 1.44
CA TRP A 414 27.07 -24.91 0.74
C TRP A 414 25.90 -24.63 1.70
N GLY A 415 25.94 -25.20 2.91
CA GLY A 415 25.03 -24.87 4.02
C GLY A 415 25.32 -23.51 4.66
N THR A 416 26.28 -22.72 4.19
CA THR A 416 26.55 -21.38 4.71
C THR A 416 25.39 -20.43 4.37
N GLU A 417 24.94 -19.66 5.36
CA GLU A 417 24.05 -18.51 5.21
C GLU A 417 24.82 -17.25 5.60
N LEU A 418 24.70 -16.19 4.81
CA LEU A 418 25.29 -14.90 5.11
C LEU A 418 24.30 -14.06 5.94
N LEU A 419 24.74 -13.59 7.11
CA LEU A 419 24.04 -12.59 7.91
C LEU A 419 24.75 -11.22 7.80
N PRO A 420 24.14 -10.11 8.23
CA PRO A 420 24.73 -8.77 8.09
C PRO A 420 26.13 -8.58 8.69
N ALA A 421 26.48 -9.32 9.75
CA ALA A 421 27.76 -9.15 10.47
C ALA A 421 28.75 -10.32 10.33
N TYR A 422 28.29 -11.50 9.91
CA TYR A 422 29.12 -12.72 9.79
C TYR A 422 28.40 -13.80 8.97
N LYS A 423 29.14 -14.81 8.53
CA LYS A 423 28.56 -16.01 7.94
C LYS A 423 28.26 -17.06 9.02
N VAL A 424 27.19 -17.81 8.86
CA VAL A 424 26.78 -18.91 9.75
C VAL A 424 26.57 -20.19 8.96
N VAL A 425 26.74 -21.33 9.60
CA VAL A 425 26.34 -22.63 9.07
C VAL A 425 25.71 -23.44 10.19
N THR A 426 24.58 -24.08 9.90
CA THR A 426 23.88 -24.99 10.81
C THR A 426 23.66 -26.28 10.05
N VAL A 427 24.24 -27.38 10.52
CA VAL A 427 24.09 -28.69 9.89
C VAL A 427 23.38 -29.63 10.85
N ARG A 428 22.40 -30.38 10.34
CA ARG A 428 21.67 -31.39 11.09
C ARG A 428 22.47 -32.70 11.10
N LEU A 429 22.58 -33.32 12.27
CA LEU A 429 23.47 -34.46 12.47
C LEU A 429 22.89 -35.80 11.97
N SER A 430 21.57 -35.89 11.78
CA SER A 430 20.91 -37.04 11.15
C SER A 430 21.28 -37.21 9.67
N ASP A 431 21.46 -36.09 8.98
CA ASP A 431 21.58 -36.06 7.51
C ASP A 431 23.01 -36.42 7.06
N LEU A 432 23.95 -36.50 8.01
CA LEU A 432 25.37 -36.78 7.80
C LEU A 432 25.77 -38.22 8.13
N SER A 433 24.94 -39.22 7.80
CA SER A 433 25.15 -40.62 8.24
C SER A 433 26.54 -41.19 7.88
N SER A 434 27.03 -40.88 6.67
CA SER A 434 28.31 -41.33 6.08
C SER A 434 29.57 -40.61 6.59
N VAL A 435 29.43 -39.56 7.40
CA VAL A 435 30.55 -38.75 7.90
C VAL A 435 31.07 -39.29 9.23
N SER A 436 32.39 -39.29 9.47
CA SER A 436 33.00 -39.68 10.75
C SER A 436 33.31 -38.47 11.66
N HIS A 437 33.82 -37.40 11.07
CA HIS A 437 34.24 -36.17 11.77
C HIS A 437 33.78 -34.94 10.98
N LEU A 438 33.45 -33.86 11.67
CA LEU A 438 33.36 -32.53 11.04
C LEU A 438 34.73 -31.85 11.12
N VAL A 439 35.14 -31.23 10.01
CA VAL A 439 36.41 -30.50 9.87
C VAL A 439 36.08 -29.03 9.63
N ILE A 440 36.69 -28.15 10.41
CA ILE A 440 36.64 -26.71 10.15
C ILE A 440 38.00 -26.24 9.68
N ALA A 441 38.07 -25.73 8.46
CA ALA A 441 39.26 -25.03 7.96
C ALA A 441 39.21 -23.58 8.44
N ALA A 442 40.15 -23.23 9.31
CA ALA A 442 40.30 -21.93 9.95
C ALA A 442 41.72 -21.40 9.73
N SER A 443 42.18 -21.49 8.48
CA SER A 443 43.50 -21.03 8.03
C SER A 443 43.52 -19.52 7.78
N ASN A 444 44.50 -18.82 8.35
CA ASN A 444 44.79 -17.44 8.02
C ASN A 444 45.89 -17.39 6.96
N LEU A 445 45.53 -17.12 5.70
CA LEU A 445 46.49 -16.98 4.60
C LEU A 445 46.79 -15.50 4.28
N ALA A 446 45.85 -14.60 4.56
CA ALA A 446 45.94 -13.17 4.24
C ALA A 446 46.50 -12.29 5.38
N GLY A 447 46.75 -12.85 6.57
CA GLY A 447 47.14 -12.10 7.78
C GLY A 447 45.99 -11.35 8.46
N ASN A 448 44.77 -11.45 7.93
CA ASN A 448 43.58 -10.77 8.45
C ASN A 448 43.05 -11.46 9.71
N GLN A 449 42.69 -10.67 10.73
CA GLN A 449 42.09 -11.21 11.95
C GLN A 449 40.63 -11.62 11.69
N PHE A 450 40.32 -12.88 12.01
CA PHE A 450 38.97 -13.43 12.00
C PHE A 450 38.72 -14.23 13.27
N SER A 451 37.45 -14.48 13.59
CA SER A 451 37.05 -15.44 14.62
C SER A 451 36.14 -16.53 14.06
N VAL A 452 36.21 -17.71 14.68
CA VAL A 452 35.34 -18.86 14.43
C VAL A 452 34.80 -19.33 15.77
N GLU A 453 33.48 -19.40 15.88
CA GLU A 453 32.77 -19.87 17.07
C GLU A 453 31.81 -20.98 16.69
N CYS A 454 31.88 -22.11 17.39
CA CYS A 454 31.03 -23.27 17.13
C CYS A 454 30.50 -23.90 18.40
N GLU A 455 29.29 -24.45 18.35
CA GLU A 455 28.72 -25.25 19.42
C GLU A 455 27.84 -26.41 18.91
N TRP A 456 27.75 -27.45 19.74
CA TRP A 456 26.76 -28.51 19.60
C TRP A 456 25.44 -28.07 20.22
N LEU A 457 24.32 -28.30 19.53
CA LEU A 457 23.01 -27.88 20.02
C LEU A 457 21.92 -28.94 19.83
N ASN A 458 21.05 -29.02 20.83
CA ASN A 458 19.72 -29.60 20.67
C ASN A 458 18.77 -28.44 20.35
N LEU A 459 18.17 -28.42 19.15
CA LEU A 459 17.42 -27.26 18.67
C LEU A 459 16.12 -27.07 19.45
N ASP A 460 15.51 -28.18 19.87
CA ASP A 460 14.25 -28.19 20.60
C ASP A 460 14.41 -27.55 21.98
N SER A 461 15.53 -27.81 22.69
CA SER A 461 15.84 -27.15 23.97
C SER A 461 16.34 -25.70 23.84
N ARG A 462 16.54 -25.22 22.60
CA ARG A 462 16.80 -23.80 22.28
C ARG A 462 15.60 -23.09 21.68
N THR A 463 14.46 -23.78 21.60
CA THR A 463 13.21 -23.26 21.08
C THR A 463 12.25 -23.00 22.23
N VAL A 464 11.75 -21.78 22.33
CA VAL A 464 10.80 -21.36 23.38
C VAL A 464 9.62 -20.68 22.69
N SER A 465 8.39 -20.95 23.09
CA SER A 465 7.23 -20.21 22.59
C SER A 465 6.77 -19.14 23.58
N THR A 466 6.15 -18.08 23.05
CA THR A 466 5.56 -17.00 23.84
C THR A 466 4.33 -16.44 23.14
N PRO A 467 3.18 -16.33 23.83
CA PRO A 467 1.98 -15.72 23.26
C PRO A 467 2.14 -14.20 23.17
N VAL A 468 1.87 -13.63 21.99
CA VAL A 468 1.84 -12.17 21.85
C VAL A 468 0.64 -11.58 22.61
N PRO A 469 0.79 -10.38 23.22
CA PRO A 469 -0.32 -9.72 23.91
C PRO A 469 -1.46 -9.37 22.94
N HIS A 470 -2.70 -9.37 23.44
CA HIS A 470 -3.85 -9.01 22.61
C HIS A 470 -3.81 -7.53 22.19
N VAL A 471 -4.32 -7.21 21.00
CA VAL A 471 -4.24 -5.85 20.44
C VAL A 471 -5.02 -4.83 21.28
N LEU A 472 -6.15 -5.25 21.86
CA LEU A 472 -6.96 -4.42 22.77
C LEU A 472 -6.29 -4.14 24.13
N SER A 473 -5.12 -4.70 24.45
CA SER A 473 -4.42 -4.35 25.69
C SER A 473 -3.76 -2.96 25.64
N LEU A 474 -3.71 -2.33 24.46
CA LEU A 474 -3.16 -0.99 24.23
C LEU A 474 -1.70 -0.81 24.71
N GLY A 475 -0.96 -1.90 24.93
CA GLY A 475 0.41 -1.91 25.43
C GLY A 475 0.55 -1.98 26.95
N LEU A 476 -0.56 -2.11 27.69
CA LEU A 476 -0.57 -2.28 29.16
C LEU A 476 -0.06 -3.66 29.59
N THR A 477 -0.28 -4.70 28.77
CA THR A 477 0.22 -6.07 29.03
C THR A 477 1.55 -6.32 28.33
N VAL A 478 2.43 -7.07 28.97
CA VAL A 478 3.75 -7.46 28.45
C VAL A 478 3.88 -8.98 28.50
N SER A 479 4.31 -9.59 27.38
CA SER A 479 4.74 -10.99 27.37
C SER A 479 6.26 -11.04 27.44
N ASP A 480 6.80 -11.64 28.50
CA ASP A 480 8.24 -11.72 28.77
C ASP A 480 8.73 -13.18 28.70
N VAL A 481 9.87 -13.42 28.04
CA VAL A 481 10.61 -14.69 28.06
C VAL A 481 12.08 -14.43 28.38
N THR A 482 12.60 -15.14 29.38
CA THR A 482 14.04 -15.21 29.68
C THR A 482 14.65 -16.45 29.04
N LEU A 483 15.69 -16.28 28.23
CA LEU A 483 16.42 -17.38 27.62
C LEU A 483 17.40 -17.97 28.64
N ASN A 484 17.04 -19.12 29.20
CA ASN A 484 17.76 -19.78 30.30
C ASN A 484 19.13 -20.38 29.92
N SER A 485 19.62 -20.16 28.69
CA SER A 485 20.85 -20.77 28.19
C SER A 485 21.73 -19.78 27.43
N THR A 486 23.05 -20.00 27.48
CA THR A 486 24.08 -19.06 27.00
C THR A 486 24.60 -19.42 25.61
N GLY A 487 23.70 -19.86 24.71
CA GLY A 487 24.00 -20.31 23.33
C GLY A 487 24.44 -19.25 22.34
N LEU A 488 24.82 -19.71 21.16
CA LEU A 488 25.03 -18.91 19.95
C LEU A 488 23.74 -18.75 19.14
N LEU A 489 22.78 -19.68 19.27
CA LEU A 489 21.49 -19.64 18.56
C LEU A 489 20.33 -19.99 19.50
N HIS A 490 19.28 -19.16 19.48
CA HIS A 490 17.99 -19.40 20.13
C HIS A 490 16.85 -19.05 19.18
N THR A 491 15.71 -19.75 19.29
CA THR A 491 14.51 -19.47 18.50
C THR A 491 13.33 -19.21 19.43
N VAL A 492 12.67 -18.06 19.25
CA VAL A 492 11.44 -17.71 19.98
C VAL A 492 10.26 -17.75 19.01
N TRP A 493 9.26 -18.57 19.31
CA TRP A 493 8.02 -18.69 18.54
C TRP A 493 7.00 -17.69 19.08
N LEU A 494 6.53 -16.78 18.22
CA LEU A 494 5.51 -15.79 18.57
C LEU A 494 4.12 -16.37 18.28
N GLU A 495 3.52 -17.00 19.28
CA GLU A 495 2.16 -17.56 19.17
C GLU A 495 1.13 -16.45 19.04
N ASN A 496 0.02 -16.73 18.35
CA ASN A 496 -1.08 -15.79 18.07
C ASN A 496 -0.71 -14.54 17.26
N PHE A 497 0.51 -14.45 16.71
CA PHE A 497 0.89 -13.41 15.74
C PHE A 497 0.58 -13.88 14.32
N HIS A 498 -0.60 -13.50 13.81
CA HIS A 498 -1.18 -14.07 12.58
C HIS A 498 -1.90 -13.05 11.68
N GLN A 499 -2.11 -11.81 12.14
CA GLN A 499 -2.91 -10.80 11.44
C GLN A 499 -2.13 -9.53 11.09
N VAL A 500 -2.39 -8.97 9.90
CA VAL A 500 -1.69 -7.77 9.40
C VAL A 500 -1.86 -6.48 10.21
N TYR A 501 -2.94 -6.36 10.99
CA TYR A 501 -3.15 -5.20 11.87
C TYR A 501 -2.37 -5.29 13.19
N GLN A 502 -1.87 -6.47 13.55
CA GLN A 502 -1.06 -6.65 14.75
C GLN A 502 0.30 -5.96 14.55
N ALA A 503 0.68 -5.12 15.51
CA ALA A 503 1.98 -4.46 15.53
C ALA A 503 2.54 -4.45 16.96
N PHE A 504 3.73 -5.02 17.11
CA PHE A 504 4.39 -5.20 18.40
C PHE A 504 5.74 -4.49 18.44
N ARG A 505 6.11 -3.99 19.62
CA ARG A 505 7.47 -3.57 19.98
C ARG A 505 8.09 -4.74 20.74
N ILE A 506 9.07 -5.38 20.12
CA ILE A 506 9.88 -6.42 20.74
C ILE A 506 11.15 -5.75 21.27
N THR A 507 11.34 -5.78 22.58
CA THR A 507 12.55 -5.29 23.25
C THR A 507 13.40 -6.50 23.64
N ILE A 508 14.63 -6.57 23.15
CA ILE A 508 15.60 -7.62 23.47
C ILE A 508 16.69 -6.99 24.34
N MET A 509 16.78 -7.41 25.60
CA MET A 509 17.79 -6.98 26.56
C MET A 509 18.86 -8.06 26.69
N SER A 510 20.14 -7.71 26.51
CA SER A 510 21.27 -8.61 26.74
C SER A 510 22.05 -8.22 28.00
N GLN A 511 22.21 -9.15 28.94
CA GLN A 511 22.97 -8.97 30.17
C GLN A 511 24.22 -9.85 30.14
N CYS A 512 25.39 -9.23 30.21
CA CYS A 512 26.69 -9.90 30.05
C CYS A 512 27.66 -9.44 31.14
N LYS A 513 28.41 -10.37 31.74
CA LYS A 513 29.31 -10.07 32.87
C LYS A 513 30.56 -9.26 32.49
N THR A 514 30.94 -9.21 31.21
CA THR A 514 32.14 -8.50 30.71
C THR A 514 31.99 -8.02 29.27
N ALA A 515 32.43 -6.78 29.01
CA ALA A 515 32.33 -6.08 27.73
C ALA A 515 33.66 -6.06 26.92
N LYS A 516 34.38 -7.20 26.85
CA LYS A 516 35.47 -7.37 25.87
C LYS A 516 34.92 -7.50 24.46
N ASP A 517 35.77 -7.24 23.46
CA ASP A 517 35.45 -7.33 22.02
C ASP A 517 34.74 -8.65 21.67
N ARG A 518 33.43 -8.54 21.42
CA ARG A 518 32.53 -9.65 21.06
C ARG A 518 31.95 -9.39 19.68
N LEU A 519 31.67 -10.45 18.94
CA LEU A 519 30.83 -10.34 17.75
C LEU A 519 29.45 -9.76 18.13
N PRO A 520 28.87 -8.87 17.30
CA PRO A 520 27.54 -8.34 17.55
C PRO A 520 26.49 -9.45 17.55
N SER A 521 25.43 -9.29 18.34
CA SER A 521 24.26 -10.17 18.19
C SER A 521 23.52 -9.82 16.89
N VAL A 522 22.97 -10.82 16.21
CA VAL A 522 22.10 -10.61 15.05
C VAL A 522 20.74 -11.22 15.36
N TYR A 523 19.70 -10.38 15.34
CA TYR A 523 18.33 -10.80 15.54
C TYR A 523 17.62 -10.82 14.18
N ARG A 524 16.97 -11.94 13.87
CA ARG A 524 16.19 -12.15 12.65
C ARG A 524 14.75 -12.44 13.01
N LEU A 525 13.83 -11.55 12.63
CA LEU A 525 12.41 -11.88 12.57
C LEU A 525 12.13 -12.51 11.21
N SER A 526 11.51 -13.69 11.19
CA SER A 526 11.27 -14.50 9.99
C SER A 526 9.80 -14.89 9.89
N VAL A 527 9.16 -14.55 8.77
CA VAL A 527 7.77 -14.92 8.45
C VAL A 527 7.80 -15.95 7.32
N PRO A 528 7.58 -17.25 7.61
CA PRO A 528 7.93 -18.32 6.67
C PRO A 528 7.01 -18.35 5.43
N TRP A 529 5.72 -18.05 5.59
CA TRP A 529 4.74 -18.10 4.49
C TRP A 529 4.97 -17.02 3.42
N PHE A 530 5.48 -15.85 3.80
CA PHE A 530 5.74 -14.72 2.89
C PHE A 530 7.22 -14.56 2.53
N ARG A 531 8.10 -15.42 3.08
CA ARG A 531 9.58 -15.29 2.98
C ARG A 531 10.06 -13.90 3.39
N GLU A 532 9.45 -13.37 4.45
CA GLU A 532 9.86 -12.12 5.07
C GLU A 532 11.04 -12.40 6.01
N GLY A 533 12.07 -11.58 5.92
CA GLY A 533 13.17 -11.54 6.87
C GLY A 533 13.42 -10.10 7.25
N PHE A 534 13.55 -9.82 8.54
CA PHE A 534 13.98 -8.53 9.06
C PHE A 534 15.18 -8.76 9.99
N PHE A 535 16.27 -8.04 9.77
CA PHE A 535 17.56 -8.28 10.42
C PHE A 535 18.05 -7.04 11.17
N THR A 536 18.32 -7.19 12.46
CA THR A 536 18.95 -6.15 13.30
C THR A 536 20.26 -6.69 13.86
N ALA A 537 21.38 -6.02 13.56
CA ALA A 537 22.66 -6.25 14.22
C ALA A 537 22.80 -5.30 15.42
N ALA A 538 23.36 -5.79 16.53
CA ALA A 538 23.49 -5.04 17.76
C ALA A 538 24.81 -5.32 18.49
N SER A 539 25.42 -4.27 19.06
CA SER A 539 26.51 -4.40 20.03
C SER A 539 26.04 -5.13 21.30
N VAL A 540 26.98 -5.63 22.10
CA VAL A 540 26.69 -6.42 23.30
C VAL A 540 27.56 -5.94 24.46
N PRO A 541 26.99 -5.56 25.63
CA PRO A 541 25.57 -5.56 25.95
C PRO A 541 24.79 -4.39 25.31
N SER A 542 23.53 -4.62 24.96
CA SER A 542 22.58 -3.61 24.50
C SER A 542 21.15 -3.90 24.94
N VAL A 543 20.32 -2.86 24.89
CA VAL A 543 18.86 -2.96 24.80
C VAL A 543 18.50 -2.59 23.38
N THR A 544 17.83 -3.49 22.67
CA THR A 544 17.51 -3.34 21.25
C THR A 544 16.02 -3.49 21.02
N GLU A 545 15.51 -2.76 20.03
CA GLU A 545 14.08 -2.72 19.77
C GLU A 545 13.78 -3.03 18.32
N ILE A 546 12.79 -3.89 18.11
CA ILE A 546 12.34 -4.35 16.80
C ILE A 546 10.84 -4.09 16.70
N ALA A 547 10.43 -3.41 15.63
CA ALA A 547 9.02 -3.26 15.30
C ALA A 547 8.56 -4.50 14.51
N ALA A 548 7.86 -5.41 15.18
CA ALA A 548 7.31 -6.61 14.57
C ALA A 548 5.92 -6.32 13.98
N MET A 549 5.80 -6.54 12.68
CA MET A 549 4.65 -6.20 11.84
C MET A 549 4.57 -7.25 10.70
N LEU A 550 3.41 -7.40 10.05
CA LEU A 550 3.24 -8.37 8.96
C LEU A 550 2.85 -7.71 7.64
N HIS A 551 3.36 -8.26 6.54
CA HIS A 551 2.95 -7.91 5.17
C HIS A 551 1.76 -8.71 4.62
N THR A 552 1.48 -9.88 5.19
CA THR A 552 0.36 -10.77 4.84
C THR A 552 -0.10 -11.54 6.07
N SER A 553 -1.40 -11.71 6.25
CA SER A 553 -1.94 -12.56 7.32
C SER A 553 -1.53 -14.02 7.08
N ARG A 554 -1.52 -14.82 8.14
CA ARG A 554 -1.14 -16.23 8.09
C ARG A 554 -2.11 -17.03 7.19
N PRO A 555 -1.63 -17.79 6.20
CA PRO A 555 -2.48 -18.66 5.38
C PRO A 555 -2.77 -20.00 6.08
N ASP A 556 -1.78 -20.60 6.74
CA ASP A 556 -1.85 -21.98 7.25
C ASP A 556 -1.71 -22.03 8.78
N ASN A 557 -2.58 -22.82 9.45
CA ASN A 557 -2.60 -22.90 10.92
C ASN A 557 -1.36 -23.57 11.56
N THR A 558 -0.51 -24.22 10.78
CA THR A 558 0.75 -24.86 11.24
C THR A 558 1.94 -23.89 11.37
N SER A 559 1.87 -22.72 10.75
CA SER A 559 2.99 -21.78 10.69
C SER A 559 2.92 -20.72 11.79
N SER A 560 4.09 -20.24 12.21
CA SER A 560 4.26 -19.21 13.25
C SER A 560 5.35 -18.22 12.85
N VAL A 561 5.36 -17.03 13.45
CA VAL A 561 6.43 -16.05 13.26
C VAL A 561 7.60 -16.43 14.17
N LEU A 562 8.79 -16.57 13.58
CA LEU A 562 9.99 -17.01 14.28
C LEU A 562 10.93 -15.83 14.52
N LEU A 563 11.27 -15.56 15.77
CA LEU A 563 12.36 -14.66 16.14
C LEU A 563 13.60 -15.51 16.43
N GLN A 564 14.55 -15.52 15.51
CA GLN A 564 15.85 -16.17 15.68
C GLN A 564 16.86 -15.17 16.27
N LEU A 565 17.48 -15.52 17.39
CA LEU A 565 18.51 -14.72 18.04
C LEU A 565 19.86 -15.41 17.88
N HIS A 566 20.74 -14.83 17.05
CA HIS A 566 22.16 -15.20 17.02
C HIS A 566 22.89 -14.40 18.10
N THR A 567 23.11 -15.05 19.24
CA THR A 567 23.51 -14.43 20.51
C THR A 567 25.02 -14.52 20.76
N ALA A 568 25.53 -13.71 21.70
CA ALA A 568 26.90 -13.84 22.20
C ALA A 568 26.97 -14.89 23.32
N PRO A 569 28.05 -15.68 23.40
CA PRO A 569 28.19 -16.68 24.46
C PRO A 569 28.33 -16.02 25.84
N ASN A 570 27.91 -16.74 26.87
CA ASN A 570 28.00 -16.32 28.29
C ASN A 570 27.24 -15.01 28.61
N CYS A 571 26.15 -14.74 27.90
CA CYS A 571 25.19 -13.68 28.18
C CYS A 571 23.81 -14.27 28.43
N GLN A 572 23.01 -13.61 29.27
CA GLN A 572 21.57 -13.88 29.42
C GLN A 572 20.79 -12.90 28.56
N TYR A 573 19.68 -13.37 27.99
CA TYR A 573 18.83 -12.59 27.10
C TYR A 573 17.39 -12.62 27.59
N LYS A 574 16.76 -11.45 27.66
CA LYS A 574 15.33 -11.31 27.94
C LYS A 574 14.64 -10.69 26.72
N VAL A 575 13.58 -11.33 26.25
CA VAL A 575 12.72 -10.86 25.16
C VAL A 575 11.39 -10.41 25.78
N SER A 576 11.01 -9.17 25.50
CA SER A 576 9.78 -8.54 25.99
C SER A 576 8.94 -8.08 24.81
N VAL A 577 7.70 -8.56 24.69
CA VAL A 577 6.77 -8.23 23.60
C VAL A 577 5.64 -7.35 24.13
N ARG A 578 5.43 -6.19 23.50
CA ARG A 578 4.38 -5.21 23.85
C ARG A 578 3.59 -4.77 22.63
N THR A 579 2.28 -4.62 22.75
CA THR A 579 1.42 -4.03 21.70
C THR A 579 1.79 -2.55 21.49
N SER A 580 1.96 -2.13 20.23
CA SER A 580 2.22 -0.72 19.89
C SER A 580 0.97 -0.10 19.25
N PHE A 581 0.10 0.51 20.07
CA PHE A 581 -1.17 1.08 19.58
C PHE A 581 -1.03 2.07 18.41
N PRO A 582 -0.06 3.01 18.39
CA PRO A 582 0.14 3.87 17.21
C PRO A 582 0.45 3.07 15.94
N LYS A 583 1.30 2.03 16.02
CA LYS A 583 1.65 1.19 14.87
C LYS A 583 0.50 0.28 14.44
N VAL A 584 -0.32 -0.20 15.38
CA VAL A 584 -1.58 -0.90 15.06
C VAL A 584 -2.49 0.01 14.23
N LEU A 585 -2.66 1.26 14.65
CA LEU A 585 -3.48 2.23 13.92
C LEU A 585 -2.88 2.60 12.56
N GLY A 586 -1.55 2.69 12.46
CA GLY A 586 -0.82 2.82 11.19
C GLY A 586 -1.02 1.62 10.25
N GLN A 587 -1.07 0.38 10.77
CA GLN A 587 -1.41 -0.80 9.98
C GLN A 587 -2.89 -0.82 9.58
N MET A 588 -3.82 -0.49 10.48
CA MET A 588 -5.25 -0.38 10.15
C MET A 588 -5.46 0.59 8.99
N LEU A 589 -4.80 1.76 8.98
CA LEU A 589 -4.85 2.69 7.84
C LEU A 589 -4.08 2.20 6.62
N ARG A 590 -3.00 1.42 6.77
CA ARG A 590 -2.29 0.82 5.62
C ARG A 590 -3.18 -0.14 4.83
N TYR A 591 -3.91 -1.01 5.52
CA TYR A 591 -4.74 -2.04 4.87
C TYR A 591 -6.15 -1.53 4.55
N CYS A 592 -6.78 -0.74 5.44
CA CYS A 592 -8.16 -0.29 5.29
C CYS A 592 -8.32 1.21 4.98
N GLY A 593 -7.24 2.00 4.93
CA GLY A 593 -7.30 3.40 4.48
C GLY A 593 -8.00 3.61 3.13
N PRO A 594 -7.81 2.73 2.12
CA PRO A 594 -8.56 2.76 0.86
C PRO A 594 -10.09 2.69 1.01
N THR A 595 -10.64 2.20 2.12
CA THR A 595 -12.10 2.10 2.32
C THR A 595 -12.71 3.38 2.92
N LEU A 596 -11.89 4.33 3.40
CA LEU A 596 -12.35 5.57 4.03
C LEU A 596 -13.19 6.49 3.11
N PRO A 597 -12.92 6.62 1.79
CA PRO A 597 -13.78 7.41 0.89
C PRO A 597 -15.22 6.90 0.86
N SER A 598 -15.42 5.58 0.90
CA SER A 598 -16.74 4.93 0.92
C SER A 598 -17.50 5.24 2.21
N TYR A 599 -16.83 5.16 3.37
CA TYR A 599 -17.43 5.56 4.66
C TYR A 599 -17.67 7.08 4.76
N THR A 600 -16.83 7.90 4.13
CA THR A 600 -17.04 9.35 4.02
C THR A 600 -18.28 9.66 3.16
N ALA A 601 -18.48 8.92 2.07
CA ALA A 601 -19.66 9.02 1.21
C ALA A 601 -20.94 8.63 1.96
N VAL A 602 -20.93 7.52 2.71
CA VAL A 602 -22.02 7.12 3.62
C VAL A 602 -22.32 8.22 4.65
N GLY A 603 -21.31 8.80 5.27
CA GLY A 603 -21.48 9.90 6.23
C GLY A 603 -22.14 11.15 5.64
N LEU A 604 -21.79 11.52 4.40
CA LEU A 604 -22.43 12.64 3.70
C LEU A 604 -23.85 12.31 3.22
N LEU A 605 -24.12 11.08 2.78
CA LEU A 605 -25.49 10.64 2.44
C LEU A 605 -26.42 10.64 3.66
N LEU A 606 -25.98 10.12 4.81
CA LEU A 606 -26.74 10.17 6.06
C LEU A 606 -26.93 11.61 6.56
N ALA A 607 -25.97 12.52 6.32
CA ALA A 607 -26.17 13.94 6.60
C ALA A 607 -27.28 14.56 5.71
N CYS A 608 -27.36 14.17 4.43
CA CYS A 608 -28.43 14.60 3.53
C CYS A 608 -29.80 14.03 3.93
N GLU A 609 -29.86 12.74 4.28
CA GLU A 609 -31.07 12.09 4.83
C GLU A 609 -31.61 12.86 6.04
N ARG A 610 -30.74 13.20 7.00
CA ARG A 610 -31.10 13.98 8.20
C ARG A 610 -31.58 15.40 7.89
N GLN A 611 -31.05 16.05 6.85
CA GLN A 611 -31.56 17.37 6.43
C GLN A 611 -32.97 17.27 5.85
N ILE A 612 -33.27 16.21 5.10
CA ILE A 612 -34.58 15.99 4.49
C ILE A 612 -35.62 15.56 5.54
N ASP A 613 -35.26 14.66 6.45
CA ASP A 613 -36.10 14.29 7.60
C ASP A 613 -36.42 15.51 8.49
N SER A 614 -35.45 16.41 8.71
CA SER A 614 -35.70 17.69 9.37
C SER A 614 -36.66 18.59 8.58
N LEU A 615 -36.49 18.68 7.25
CA LEU A 615 -37.36 19.47 6.39
C LEU A 615 -38.81 18.96 6.40
N ILE A 616 -39.00 17.63 6.46
CA ILE A 616 -40.31 16.98 6.60
C ILE A 616 -40.93 17.30 7.98
N ARG A 617 -40.20 17.06 9.08
CA ARG A 617 -40.75 17.16 10.45
C ARG A 617 -40.94 18.59 10.95
N THR A 618 -40.01 19.49 10.61
CA THR A 618 -39.93 20.85 11.18
C THR A 618 -40.16 21.96 10.16
N GLY A 619 -40.29 21.61 8.87
CA GLY A 619 -40.38 22.57 7.78
C GLY A 619 -39.07 23.31 7.45
N ARG A 620 -37.95 22.99 8.13
CA ARG A 620 -36.64 23.66 7.97
C ARG A 620 -35.47 22.66 7.93
N PRO A 621 -34.40 22.93 7.16
CA PRO A 621 -33.21 22.10 7.12
C PRO A 621 -32.34 22.30 8.38
N LEU A 622 -31.60 21.25 8.75
CA LEU A 622 -30.54 21.37 9.76
C LEU A 622 -29.31 22.08 9.20
N ALA A 623 -28.64 22.88 10.03
CA ALA A 623 -27.30 23.35 9.72
C ALA A 623 -26.36 22.15 9.47
N MET A 624 -25.56 22.21 8.41
CA MET A 624 -24.70 21.13 7.94
C MET A 624 -23.82 20.53 9.04
N SER A 625 -23.25 21.37 9.93
CA SER A 625 -22.41 20.89 11.04
C SER A 625 -23.19 20.07 12.07
N THR A 626 -24.50 20.31 12.23
CA THR A 626 -25.38 19.47 13.04
C THR A 626 -25.93 18.26 12.29
N ALA A 627 -26.10 18.36 10.97
CA ALA A 627 -26.50 17.23 10.12
C ALA A 627 -25.39 16.16 10.05
N VAL A 628 -24.19 16.56 9.60
CA VAL A 628 -23.00 15.69 9.53
C VAL A 628 -22.55 15.27 10.94
N GLY A 629 -22.66 16.17 11.92
CA GLY A 629 -22.32 15.85 13.32
C GLY A 629 -23.14 14.67 13.89
N GLY A 630 -24.37 14.49 13.44
CA GLY A 630 -25.25 13.38 13.80
C GLY A 630 -25.31 12.23 12.78
N ALA A 631 -24.42 12.20 11.79
CA ALA A 631 -24.43 11.19 10.72
C ALA A 631 -23.83 9.83 11.12
N VAL A 632 -23.10 9.73 12.24
CA VAL A 632 -22.63 8.45 12.79
C VAL A 632 -23.83 7.67 13.33
N GLN A 633 -24.39 6.82 12.48
CA GLN A 633 -25.54 5.95 12.80
C GLN A 633 -25.23 4.51 12.39
N PRO A 634 -24.30 3.81 13.07
CA PRO A 634 -23.88 2.46 12.68
C PRO A 634 -25.04 1.47 12.66
N HIS A 635 -26.08 1.65 13.48
CA HIS A 635 -27.28 0.83 13.46
C HIS A 635 -28.06 0.86 12.12
N LYS A 636 -27.95 1.95 11.32
CA LYS A 636 -28.59 2.05 10.00
C LYS A 636 -27.80 1.36 8.88
N VAL A 637 -26.51 1.08 9.09
CA VAL A 637 -25.59 0.65 8.02
C VAL A 637 -24.89 -0.65 8.39
N GLU A 638 -24.14 -0.65 9.48
CA GLU A 638 -23.33 -1.78 9.93
C GLU A 638 -24.19 -2.99 10.32
N ILE A 639 -25.31 -2.80 11.02
CA ILE A 639 -26.19 -3.92 11.41
C ILE A 639 -26.77 -4.63 10.17
N PRO A 640 -27.37 -3.93 9.18
CA PRO A 640 -27.75 -4.54 7.91
C PRO A 640 -26.59 -5.20 7.14
N VAL A 641 -25.39 -4.60 7.13
CA VAL A 641 -24.19 -5.20 6.52
C VAL A 641 -23.85 -6.55 7.16
N TYR A 642 -23.79 -6.62 8.50
CA TYR A 642 -23.51 -7.86 9.23
C TYR A 642 -24.62 -8.90 9.06
N LEU A 643 -25.89 -8.48 9.01
CA LEU A 643 -27.01 -9.39 8.74
C LEU A 643 -26.90 -10.00 7.34
N LEU A 644 -26.56 -9.20 6.31
CA LEU A 644 -26.33 -9.70 4.96
C LEU A 644 -25.14 -10.67 4.90
N GLN A 645 -24.03 -10.33 5.56
CA GLN A 645 -22.86 -11.22 5.65
C GLN A 645 -23.16 -12.53 6.38
N LEU A 646 -24.05 -12.52 7.38
CA LEU A 646 -24.52 -13.71 8.07
C LEU A 646 -25.44 -14.55 7.18
N LEU A 647 -26.38 -13.93 6.46
CA LEU A 647 -27.27 -14.61 5.51
C LEU A 647 -26.48 -15.28 4.38
N LEU A 648 -25.44 -14.64 3.85
CA LEU A 648 -24.57 -15.20 2.80
C LEU A 648 -23.74 -16.42 3.23
N ARG A 649 -23.72 -16.77 4.52
CA ARG A 649 -23.16 -18.04 5.02
C ARG A 649 -24.13 -19.21 4.89
N LEU A 650 -25.43 -18.94 4.79
CA LEU A 650 -26.45 -19.96 4.56
C LEU A 650 -26.41 -20.37 3.08
N SER A 651 -26.27 -21.67 2.81
CA SER A 651 -26.16 -22.21 1.45
C SER A 651 -27.32 -21.76 0.57
N TRP A 652 -28.57 -21.99 0.98
CA TRP A 652 -29.76 -21.61 0.22
C TRP A 652 -29.79 -20.12 -0.18
N PHE A 653 -29.35 -19.22 0.70
CA PHE A 653 -29.34 -17.79 0.43
C PHE A 653 -28.19 -17.41 -0.51
N ARG A 654 -27.00 -18.01 -0.34
CA ARG A 654 -25.86 -17.84 -1.24
C ARG A 654 -26.14 -18.39 -2.64
N ASP A 655 -26.83 -19.51 -2.73
CA ASP A 655 -27.17 -20.16 -3.99
C ASP A 655 -28.26 -19.33 -4.71
N GLY A 656 -29.26 -18.80 -3.99
CA GLY A 656 -30.20 -17.80 -4.52
C GLY A 656 -29.52 -16.48 -4.95
N TRP A 657 -28.57 -15.97 -4.16
CA TRP A 657 -27.79 -14.76 -4.47
C TRP A 657 -26.96 -14.90 -5.75
N SER A 658 -26.33 -16.07 -5.93
CA SER A 658 -25.55 -16.36 -7.14
C SER A 658 -26.43 -16.65 -8.36
N ALA A 659 -27.61 -17.28 -8.19
CA ALA A 659 -28.60 -17.42 -9.25
C ALA A 659 -29.12 -16.07 -9.78
N LEU A 660 -29.25 -15.06 -8.91
CA LEU A 660 -29.55 -13.67 -9.28
C LEU A 660 -28.37 -12.92 -9.94
N SER A 661 -27.21 -13.58 -10.13
CA SER A 661 -25.98 -12.98 -10.67
C SER A 661 -25.50 -11.73 -9.91
N LEU A 662 -25.84 -11.63 -8.62
CA LEU A 662 -25.45 -10.49 -7.79
C LEU A 662 -23.96 -10.57 -7.40
N PRO A 663 -23.23 -9.44 -7.37
CA PRO A 663 -21.83 -9.44 -6.95
C PRO A 663 -21.70 -9.91 -5.50
N LEU A 664 -20.58 -10.57 -5.19
CA LEU A 664 -20.20 -10.81 -3.79
C LEU A 664 -19.95 -9.46 -3.08
N PRO A 665 -20.31 -9.30 -1.80
CA PRO A 665 -19.89 -8.15 -1.02
C PRO A 665 -18.38 -8.06 -0.88
N ASP A 666 -17.89 -6.83 -0.79
CA ASP A 666 -16.49 -6.51 -0.55
C ASP A 666 -16.12 -6.87 0.90
N GLY A 667 -15.19 -7.81 1.08
CA GLY A 667 -14.58 -8.08 2.38
C GLY A 667 -13.57 -7.00 2.78
N LEU A 668 -13.38 -6.78 4.08
CA LEU A 668 -12.28 -5.91 4.55
C LEU A 668 -10.93 -6.56 4.20
N PRO A 669 -9.92 -5.81 3.70
CA PRO A 669 -8.59 -6.34 3.31
C PRO A 669 -7.77 -7.08 4.37
N VAL A 670 -8.29 -7.17 5.59
CA VAL A 670 -7.70 -7.82 6.78
C VAL A 670 -8.25 -9.24 6.97
N SER A 671 -9.47 -9.49 6.50
CA SER A 671 -10.02 -10.85 6.40
C SER A 671 -9.19 -11.64 5.38
N THR A 672 -8.93 -12.92 5.68
CA THR A 672 -8.12 -13.80 4.86
C THR A 672 -8.59 -13.80 3.40
N LEU A 673 -7.67 -13.48 2.49
CA LEU A 673 -7.89 -13.61 1.05
C LEU A 673 -8.01 -15.10 0.70
N ASP A 674 -9.12 -15.44 0.05
CA ASP A 674 -9.49 -16.72 -0.54
C ASP A 674 -9.81 -17.90 0.41
N GLY A 675 -11.12 -18.12 0.62
CA GLY A 675 -11.76 -19.33 0.09
C GLY A 675 -11.62 -20.67 0.82
N ALA A 676 -10.78 -20.79 1.85
CA ALA A 676 -10.72 -22.01 2.66
C ALA A 676 -11.78 -21.99 3.78
N GLY A 677 -12.74 -22.92 3.75
CA GLY A 677 -13.78 -23.04 4.77
C GLY A 677 -13.23 -23.53 6.11
N GLY A 678 -12.87 -22.60 7.00
CA GLY A 678 -12.47 -22.86 8.38
C GLY A 678 -13.13 -21.86 9.33
N VAL A 679 -13.78 -22.35 10.38
CA VAL A 679 -14.35 -21.52 11.45
C VAL A 679 -13.22 -21.21 12.43
N ASP A 680 -12.69 -19.99 12.39
CA ASP A 680 -11.67 -19.50 13.34
C ASP A 680 -12.12 -18.16 13.97
N PRO A 681 -11.74 -17.86 15.23
CA PRO A 681 -12.26 -16.73 16.03
C PRO A 681 -11.78 -15.33 15.58
N ALA A 682 -11.30 -15.18 14.34
CA ALA A 682 -10.82 -13.93 13.77
C ALA A 682 -11.92 -12.89 13.47
N GLU A 683 -13.20 -13.24 13.65
CA GLU A 683 -14.33 -12.41 13.23
C GLU A 683 -14.60 -11.18 14.11
N ASP A 684 -14.34 -11.25 15.41
CA ASP A 684 -14.76 -10.17 16.32
C ASP A 684 -13.98 -8.87 16.08
N TRP A 685 -12.71 -8.98 15.69
CA TRP A 685 -11.94 -7.81 15.30
C TRP A 685 -12.38 -7.23 13.95
N SER A 686 -12.83 -8.04 12.99
CA SER A 686 -13.29 -7.51 11.70
C SER A 686 -14.59 -6.71 11.84
N ARG A 687 -15.51 -7.16 12.73
CA ARG A 687 -16.71 -6.41 13.15
C ARG A 687 -16.36 -5.09 13.84
N LEU A 688 -15.40 -5.10 14.77
CA LEU A 688 -14.97 -3.89 15.48
C LEU A 688 -14.23 -2.91 14.56
N LEU A 689 -13.48 -3.42 13.59
CA LEU A 689 -12.76 -2.63 12.57
C LEU A 689 -13.73 -1.89 11.63
N GLY A 690 -14.82 -2.50 11.17
CA GLY A 690 -15.86 -1.83 10.37
C GLY A 690 -16.45 -0.62 11.09
N LEU A 691 -16.83 -0.78 12.36
CA LEU A 691 -17.31 0.31 13.23
C LEU A 691 -16.28 1.44 13.38
N VAL A 692 -15.01 1.13 13.58
CA VAL A 692 -13.93 2.14 13.68
C VAL A 692 -13.77 2.89 12.35
N LEU A 693 -13.78 2.20 11.22
CA LEU A 693 -13.66 2.82 9.89
C LEU A 693 -14.87 3.71 9.56
N HIS A 694 -16.08 3.32 9.97
CA HIS A 694 -17.29 4.13 9.87
C HIS A 694 -17.15 5.45 10.66
N VAL A 695 -16.65 5.38 11.90
CA VAL A 695 -16.41 6.56 12.75
C VAL A 695 -15.31 7.46 12.18
N LEU A 696 -14.22 6.87 11.65
CA LEU A 696 -13.16 7.62 10.97
C LEU A 696 -13.66 8.32 9.69
N GLY A 697 -14.41 7.62 8.84
CA GLY A 697 -14.99 8.19 7.62
C GLY A 697 -15.99 9.33 7.91
N ALA A 698 -16.80 9.19 8.96
CA ALA A 698 -17.68 10.27 9.40
C ALA A 698 -16.91 11.47 9.99
N ALA A 699 -15.78 11.26 10.66
CA ALA A 699 -14.90 12.35 11.09
C ALA A 699 -14.27 13.09 9.90
N VAL A 700 -13.85 12.37 8.85
CA VAL A 700 -13.42 12.95 7.58
C VAL A 700 -14.55 13.74 6.92
N ALA A 701 -15.78 13.22 6.91
CA ALA A 701 -16.95 13.94 6.41
C ALA A 701 -17.22 15.24 7.22
N PHE A 702 -17.12 15.19 8.55
CA PHE A 702 -17.34 16.34 9.44
C PHE A 702 -16.29 17.44 9.23
N TRP A 703 -15.00 17.11 9.32
CA TRP A 703 -13.91 18.07 9.16
C TRP A 703 -13.75 18.53 7.71
N GLY A 704 -13.94 17.65 6.73
CA GLY A 704 -13.98 17.98 5.31
C GLY A 704 -15.10 18.97 4.99
N SER A 705 -16.30 18.76 5.54
CA SER A 705 -17.43 19.70 5.42
C SER A 705 -17.13 21.06 6.07
N ALA A 706 -16.47 21.07 7.23
CA ALA A 706 -16.07 22.30 7.91
C ALA A 706 -15.01 23.09 7.10
N LEU A 707 -14.00 22.40 6.58
CA LEU A 707 -12.97 22.97 5.71
C LEU A 707 -13.56 23.50 4.40
N PHE A 708 -14.42 22.71 3.75
CA PHE A 708 -15.11 23.10 2.51
C PHE A 708 -16.01 24.34 2.72
N ARG A 709 -16.76 24.40 3.81
CA ARG A 709 -17.50 25.61 4.21
C ARG A 709 -16.58 26.81 4.43
N LEU A 710 -15.39 26.61 5.00
CA LEU A 710 -14.41 27.68 5.19
C LEU A 710 -13.84 28.17 3.85
N THR A 711 -13.48 27.28 2.92
CA THR A 711 -12.96 27.66 1.59
C THR A 711 -14.01 28.36 0.73
N LEU A 712 -15.27 27.93 0.76
CA LEU A 712 -16.35 28.65 0.09
C LEU A 712 -16.60 30.03 0.72
N ARG A 713 -16.46 30.17 2.04
CA ARG A 713 -16.55 31.47 2.73
C ARG A 713 -15.41 32.41 2.32
N THR A 714 -14.17 31.95 2.23
CA THR A 714 -13.05 32.81 1.80
C THR A 714 -13.18 33.18 0.32
N LEU A 715 -13.50 32.22 -0.55
CA LEU A 715 -13.74 32.49 -1.98
C LEU A 715 -14.91 33.46 -2.20
N SER A 716 -15.98 33.35 -1.43
CA SER A 716 -17.11 34.29 -1.45
C SER A 716 -16.73 35.70 -0.96
N LEU A 717 -15.72 35.87 -0.09
CA LEU A 717 -15.20 37.20 0.26
C LEU A 717 -14.41 37.80 -0.91
N ILE A 718 -13.57 37.01 -1.56
CA ILE A 718 -12.75 37.42 -2.70
C ILE A 718 -13.64 37.80 -3.91
N MET A 719 -14.75 37.09 -4.12
CA MET A 719 -15.68 37.33 -5.23
C MET A 719 -16.72 38.43 -4.99
N ALA A 720 -16.93 38.85 -3.73
CA ALA A 720 -17.96 39.84 -3.39
C ALA A 720 -17.77 41.21 -4.06
N PRO A 721 -16.55 41.80 -4.19
CA PRO A 721 -16.35 43.08 -4.87
C PRO A 721 -16.66 43.04 -6.37
N LEU A 722 -16.64 41.86 -7.00
CA LEU A 722 -16.83 41.67 -8.44
C LEU A 722 -18.31 41.48 -8.84
N HIS A 723 -19.23 41.44 -7.87
CA HIS A 723 -20.65 41.13 -8.10
C HIS A 723 -21.56 42.16 -7.46
N ARG A 724 -22.65 42.52 -8.15
CA ARG A 724 -23.69 43.38 -7.56
C ARG A 724 -24.39 42.65 -6.40
N PRO A 725 -24.64 43.32 -5.26
CA PRO A 725 -25.39 42.72 -4.16
C PRO A 725 -26.80 42.35 -4.61
N CYS A 726 -27.33 41.25 -4.09
CA CYS A 726 -28.66 40.75 -4.43
C CYS A 726 -29.41 40.35 -3.15
N LEU A 727 -30.69 40.71 -3.08
CA LEU A 727 -31.56 40.46 -1.94
C LEU A 727 -32.57 39.33 -2.21
N SER A 728 -32.42 38.60 -3.31
CA SER A 728 -33.37 37.55 -3.73
C SER A 728 -32.78 36.14 -3.55
N ARG A 729 -33.59 35.21 -3.04
CA ARG A 729 -33.32 33.76 -3.02
C ARG A 729 -33.01 33.17 -4.40
N HIS A 730 -33.48 33.79 -5.49
CA HIS A 730 -33.25 33.34 -6.87
C HIS A 730 -31.86 33.74 -7.43
N CYS A 731 -30.98 34.30 -6.58
CA CYS A 731 -29.63 34.73 -6.98
C CYS A 731 -28.76 33.56 -7.48
N GLY A 732 -28.44 33.54 -8.77
CA GLY A 732 -27.64 32.47 -9.40
C GLY A 732 -28.43 31.23 -9.84
N VAL A 733 -29.76 31.29 -9.83
CA VAL A 733 -30.64 30.32 -10.52
C VAL A 733 -30.46 30.46 -12.03
N LEU A 734 -30.49 29.35 -12.76
CA LEU A 734 -30.40 29.33 -14.23
C LEU A 734 -31.82 29.33 -14.85
N HIS A 735 -32.01 29.96 -16.01
CA HIS A 735 -33.29 29.84 -16.72
C HIS A 735 -33.49 28.37 -17.19
N PRO A 736 -34.70 27.78 -17.17
CA PRO A 736 -34.90 26.36 -17.51
C PRO A 736 -34.34 25.98 -18.89
N TRP A 737 -34.57 26.83 -19.91
CA TRP A 737 -33.98 26.64 -21.24
C TRP A 737 -32.45 26.72 -21.23
N ALA A 738 -31.85 27.54 -20.37
CA ALA A 738 -30.40 27.62 -20.20
C ALA A 738 -29.83 26.38 -19.49
N GLN A 739 -30.58 25.74 -18.58
CA GLN A 739 -30.18 24.45 -17.99
C GLN A 739 -30.14 23.35 -19.05
N VAL A 740 -31.18 23.23 -19.88
CA VAL A 740 -31.22 22.26 -20.99
C VAL A 740 -30.08 22.50 -21.98
N LEU A 741 -29.87 23.75 -22.40
CA LEU A 741 -28.77 24.13 -23.29
C LEU A 741 -27.40 23.81 -22.68
N LEU A 742 -27.19 24.09 -21.39
CA LEU A 742 -25.94 23.80 -20.69
C LEU A 742 -25.67 22.29 -20.57
N ILE A 743 -26.70 21.48 -20.30
CA ILE A 743 -26.60 20.01 -20.28
C ILE A 743 -26.20 19.49 -21.67
N LEU A 744 -26.82 19.99 -22.74
CA LEU A 744 -26.50 19.60 -24.12
C LEU A 744 -25.06 19.99 -24.51
N ILE A 745 -24.65 21.23 -24.23
CA ILE A 745 -23.29 21.72 -24.53
C ILE A 745 -22.24 20.92 -23.75
N LEU A 746 -22.44 20.69 -22.44
CA LEU A 746 -21.48 19.94 -21.63
C LEU A 746 -21.48 18.44 -21.97
N GLY A 747 -22.61 17.86 -22.36
CA GLY A 747 -22.70 16.49 -22.87
C GLY A 747 -21.90 16.31 -24.17
N LEU A 748 -22.08 17.21 -25.14
CA LEU A 748 -21.31 17.23 -26.39
C LEU A 748 -19.82 17.45 -26.13
N LEU A 749 -19.46 18.38 -25.23
CA LEU A 749 -18.08 18.61 -24.81
C LEU A 749 -17.47 17.33 -24.23
N GLY A 750 -18.18 16.65 -23.32
CA GLY A 750 -17.74 15.38 -22.74
C GLY A 750 -17.53 14.28 -23.78
N GLN A 751 -18.39 14.20 -24.80
CA GLN A 751 -18.30 13.21 -25.89
C GLN A 751 -17.05 13.42 -26.75
N VAL A 752 -16.71 14.68 -27.04
CA VAL A 752 -15.58 15.08 -27.87
C VAL A 752 -14.26 15.05 -27.08
N THR A 753 -14.31 15.33 -25.76
CA THR A 753 -13.14 15.45 -24.89
C THR A 753 -13.08 14.33 -23.82
N CYS A 754 -13.57 14.60 -22.62
CA CYS A 754 -13.68 13.67 -21.51
C CYS A 754 -14.86 14.05 -20.60
N GLY A 755 -15.63 13.06 -20.15
CA GLY A 755 -16.75 13.24 -19.24
C GLY A 755 -16.38 13.88 -17.89
N ALA A 756 -15.16 13.63 -17.40
CA ALA A 756 -14.66 14.24 -16.17
C ALA A 756 -14.47 15.77 -16.29
N LEU A 757 -14.11 16.28 -17.47
CA LEU A 757 -14.06 17.73 -17.72
C LEU A 757 -15.48 18.33 -17.69
N ALA A 758 -16.42 17.69 -18.39
CA ALA A 758 -17.81 18.15 -18.45
C ALA A 758 -18.45 18.22 -17.05
N PHE A 759 -18.28 17.17 -16.23
CA PHE A 759 -18.75 17.18 -14.85
C PHE A 759 -18.05 18.24 -13.98
N SER A 760 -16.74 18.43 -14.15
CA SER A 760 -16.00 19.48 -13.42
C SER A 760 -16.53 20.88 -13.71
N LEU A 761 -16.89 21.16 -14.97
CA LEU A 761 -17.52 22.43 -15.37
C LEU A 761 -18.93 22.58 -14.78
N ALA A 762 -19.76 21.52 -14.81
CA ALA A 762 -21.08 21.54 -14.17
C ALA A 762 -21.00 21.76 -12.65
N PHE A 763 -20.01 21.14 -11.99
CA PHE A 763 -19.75 21.36 -10.57
C PHE A 763 -19.30 22.80 -10.27
N LEU A 764 -18.48 23.43 -11.13
CA LEU A 764 -18.14 24.85 -11.00
C LEU A 764 -19.37 25.76 -11.14
N CYS A 765 -20.29 25.46 -12.06
CA CYS A 765 -21.59 26.15 -12.16
C CYS A 765 -22.43 25.97 -10.89
N TYR A 766 -22.42 24.77 -10.29
CA TYR A 766 -23.10 24.51 -9.01
C TYR A 766 -22.46 25.30 -7.86
N LEU A 767 -21.12 25.31 -7.75
CA LEU A 767 -20.41 26.11 -6.74
C LEU A 767 -20.70 27.60 -6.89
N TYR A 768 -20.84 28.11 -8.11
CA TYR A 768 -21.21 29.50 -8.34
C TYR A 768 -22.54 29.87 -7.67
N ARG A 769 -23.58 29.02 -7.78
CA ARG A 769 -24.86 29.18 -7.05
C ARG A 769 -24.64 29.25 -5.52
N VAL A 770 -23.81 28.36 -4.96
CA VAL A 770 -23.49 28.37 -3.52
C VAL A 770 -22.76 29.65 -3.10
N LEU A 771 -21.79 30.11 -3.90
CA LEU A 771 -21.06 31.36 -3.66
C LEU A 771 -21.98 32.58 -3.73
N ARG A 772 -22.93 32.61 -4.67
CA ARG A 772 -23.96 33.65 -4.77
C ARG A 772 -24.87 33.66 -3.53
N LEU A 773 -25.34 32.50 -3.06
CA LEU A 773 -26.11 32.39 -1.81
C LEU A 773 -25.32 32.82 -0.56
N LEU A 774 -24.02 32.51 -0.48
CA LEU A 774 -23.13 33.00 0.58
C LEU A 774 -22.97 34.52 0.56
N MET A 775 -22.90 35.13 -0.63
CA MET A 775 -22.88 36.59 -0.77
C MET A 775 -24.22 37.21 -0.33
N THR A 776 -25.36 36.69 -0.79
CA THR A 776 -26.68 37.25 -0.43
C THR A 776 -26.98 37.12 1.07
N HIS A 777 -26.65 35.98 1.68
CA HIS A 777 -26.78 35.80 3.15
C HIS A 777 -25.97 36.85 3.92
N ARG A 778 -24.74 37.18 3.46
CA ARG A 778 -23.90 38.22 4.09
C ARG A 778 -24.47 39.61 3.93
N THR A 779 -24.85 39.99 2.71
CA THR A 779 -25.39 41.33 2.43
C THR A 779 -26.68 41.55 3.22
N LEU A 780 -27.56 40.55 3.27
CA LEU A 780 -28.82 40.64 3.99
C LEU A 780 -28.63 40.70 5.51
N LYS A 781 -27.70 39.89 6.06
CA LYS A 781 -27.32 39.97 7.48
C LYS A 781 -26.73 41.34 7.87
N HIS A 782 -25.96 41.96 6.97
CA HIS A 782 -25.41 43.31 7.16
C HIS A 782 -26.49 44.39 7.05
N VAL A 783 -27.41 44.29 6.09
CA VAL A 783 -28.56 45.21 5.93
C VAL A 783 -29.49 45.17 7.14
N LEU A 784 -29.62 44.02 7.79
CA LEU A 784 -30.41 43.81 9.01
C LEU A 784 -29.70 44.18 10.32
N ASN A 785 -28.47 44.75 10.28
CA ASN A 785 -27.66 45.09 11.46
C ASN A 785 -27.46 43.93 12.47
N LEU A 786 -27.57 42.68 12.04
CA LEU A 786 -27.43 41.51 12.90
C LEU A 786 -25.96 41.21 13.20
N GLY A 787 -25.43 41.83 14.25
CA GLY A 787 -24.12 41.52 14.82
C GLY A 787 -23.98 40.04 15.27
N PRO A 788 -22.76 39.57 15.57
CA PRO A 788 -22.54 38.20 16.02
C PRO A 788 -23.05 38.01 17.47
N GLN A 789 -24.27 37.49 17.64
CA GLN A 789 -24.80 37.07 18.94
C GLN A 789 -23.85 36.08 19.63
N GLN A 790 -23.24 36.51 20.74
CA GLN A 790 -22.70 35.59 21.73
C GLN A 790 -23.85 34.84 22.41
N GLN A 791 -23.68 33.54 22.60
CA GLN A 791 -24.65 32.70 23.31
C GLN A 791 -24.74 33.14 24.77
N LYS A 792 -25.81 33.85 25.16
CA LYS A 792 -26.25 33.84 26.56
C LYS A 792 -26.90 32.48 26.86
N VAL A 793 -26.57 31.97 28.03
CA VAL A 793 -26.81 30.58 28.45
C VAL A 793 -28.16 30.46 29.15
N ASP A 794 -28.91 29.41 28.82
CA ASP A 794 -30.06 28.98 29.62
C ASP A 794 -29.62 28.67 31.05
N LYS A 795 -30.17 29.42 32.02
CA LYS A 795 -30.26 29.01 33.43
C LYS A 795 -31.71 29.15 33.87
N ARG A 796 -32.42 28.02 33.95
CA ARG A 796 -33.73 27.92 34.61
C ARG A 796 -33.80 26.60 35.40
N SER A 797 -33.50 26.71 36.69
CA SER A 797 -33.64 25.71 37.75
C SER A 797 -33.30 26.47 39.06
N SER A 798 -34.28 26.95 39.83
CA SER A 798 -35.06 26.24 40.88
C SER A 798 -34.56 26.65 42.28
N PRO A 799 -35.32 26.53 43.39
CA PRO A 799 -36.76 26.30 43.58
C PRO A 799 -37.47 27.34 44.52
N VAL A 800 -38.78 27.13 44.73
CA VAL A 800 -39.64 27.33 45.96
C VAL A 800 -38.94 27.93 47.22
N ASP A 801 -39.43 29.01 47.86
CA ASP A 801 -40.46 29.00 48.95
C ASP A 801 -41.02 30.40 49.36
N GLU A 802 -42.22 30.36 49.97
CA GLU A 802 -42.91 31.23 50.99
C GLU A 802 -43.17 32.77 50.90
N ASP A 803 -44.43 33.08 51.28
CA ASP A 803 -45.02 34.23 52.02
C ASP A 803 -45.18 35.68 51.49
N GLY A 804 -46.38 36.25 51.74
CA GLY A 804 -46.65 37.71 51.67
C GLY A 804 -48.11 38.11 51.35
N HIS A 805 -48.87 38.56 52.34
CA HIS A 805 -50.32 38.93 52.30
C HIS A 805 -50.49 40.37 52.91
N VAL A 806 -51.58 41.15 52.79
CA VAL A 806 -52.99 40.90 52.40
C VAL A 806 -53.53 42.01 51.45
N ASP A 807 -54.55 42.77 51.87
CA ASP A 807 -55.13 44.10 51.53
C ASP A 807 -55.49 44.42 50.05
N GLU A 808 -56.75 44.32 49.59
CA GLU A 808 -58.00 45.08 49.95
C GLU A 808 -57.91 46.60 49.66
N ASP A 809 -58.63 47.12 48.65
CA ASP A 809 -60.02 47.59 48.83
C ASP A 809 -60.69 48.22 47.56
N GLY A 810 -62.04 48.24 47.55
CA GLY A 810 -62.88 49.40 47.13
C GLY A 810 -63.15 49.81 45.66
N HIS A 811 -64.38 49.54 45.18
CA HIS A 811 -65.29 50.31 44.25
C HIS A 811 -64.77 51.13 43.02
N VAL A 812 -65.33 51.03 41.80
CA VAL A 812 -66.73 51.11 41.24
C VAL A 812 -67.17 52.55 40.89
N ASP A 813 -67.35 52.79 39.57
CA ASP A 813 -68.16 53.80 38.84
C ASP A 813 -67.98 55.32 39.16
N GLU A 814 -68.30 56.32 38.32
CA GLU A 814 -68.57 56.48 36.87
C GLU A 814 -68.26 57.96 36.48
N ASP A 815 -68.22 58.26 35.18
CA ASP A 815 -68.39 59.60 34.54
C ASP A 815 -67.55 60.86 34.90
N GLY A 816 -66.95 61.44 33.84
CA GLY A 816 -67.38 62.77 33.39
C GLY A 816 -66.46 64.01 33.56
N HIS A 817 -65.68 64.33 32.51
CA HIS A 817 -65.31 65.71 32.04
C HIS A 817 -64.59 66.70 33.02
N VAL A 818 -63.76 67.67 32.62
CA VAL A 818 -63.17 68.10 31.32
C VAL A 818 -61.92 68.95 31.63
N ASP A 819 -60.87 68.84 30.79
CA ASP A 819 -59.72 69.77 30.52
C ASP A 819 -58.97 70.43 31.72
N GLU A 820 -57.73 70.90 31.63
CA GLU A 820 -56.74 71.15 30.57
C GLU A 820 -55.36 70.79 31.21
N ASP A 821 -54.35 70.20 30.57
CA ASP A 821 -53.46 70.87 29.60
C ASP A 821 -52.42 69.84 29.09
N GLY A 822 -52.02 69.86 27.82
CA GLY A 822 -51.00 68.91 27.31
C GLY A 822 -50.93 68.70 25.80
N HIS A 823 -50.06 69.43 25.11
CA HIS A 823 -49.85 69.34 23.66
C HIS A 823 -49.57 67.92 23.13
N ALA A 824 -50.44 67.41 22.27
CA ALA A 824 -50.21 66.20 21.47
C ALA A 824 -50.46 66.48 19.97
N GLY A 825 -49.37 66.54 19.18
CA GLY A 825 -49.39 66.88 17.76
C GLY A 825 -48.62 65.89 16.87
N THR A 826 -49.34 64.87 16.38
CA THR A 826 -49.06 64.11 15.13
C THR A 826 -47.68 63.50 14.86
N ALA A 827 -47.61 62.15 14.85
CA ALA A 827 -46.98 61.41 13.74
C ALA A 827 -47.51 59.96 13.67
N LYS A 828 -48.09 59.57 12.52
CA LYS A 828 -48.33 58.15 12.18
C LYS A 828 -47.05 57.55 11.60
N THR A 829 -46.65 56.36 12.06
CA THR A 829 -45.80 55.46 11.26
C THR A 829 -46.27 54.01 11.39
N ASN A 830 -46.78 53.47 10.28
CA ASN A 830 -46.95 52.03 10.11
C ASN A 830 -45.58 51.34 10.02
N GLY A 831 -45.45 50.15 10.59
CA GLY A 831 -44.27 49.29 10.42
C GLY A 831 -44.66 47.82 10.55
N GLY A 832 -44.95 47.16 9.43
CA GLY A 832 -45.27 45.72 9.43
C GLY A 832 -44.04 44.85 9.72
N PRO A 833 -44.21 43.60 10.16
CA PRO A 833 -43.10 42.67 10.38
C PRO A 833 -42.34 42.47 9.06
N LEU A 834 -41.05 42.81 9.08
CA LEU A 834 -40.29 43.12 7.87
C LEU A 834 -40.03 41.87 7.01
N LEU A 835 -40.48 41.92 5.75
CA LEU A 835 -40.21 40.94 4.68
C LEU A 835 -38.77 40.42 4.64
N THR A 836 -37.81 41.27 5.00
CA THR A 836 -36.37 41.03 4.98
C THR A 836 -35.91 39.88 5.88
N ASP A 837 -36.52 39.67 7.06
CA ASP A 837 -36.15 38.59 7.98
C ASP A 837 -36.61 37.21 7.48
N LEU A 838 -37.82 37.15 6.90
CA LEU A 838 -38.34 35.92 6.28
C LEU A 838 -37.50 35.54 5.06
N VAL A 839 -37.08 36.52 4.26
CA VAL A 839 -36.13 36.30 3.15
C VAL A 839 -34.76 35.86 3.66
N LEU A 840 -34.26 36.37 4.80
CA LEU A 840 -33.01 35.89 5.41
C LEU A 840 -33.12 34.43 5.83
N GLN A 841 -34.26 34.04 6.39
CA GLN A 841 -34.52 32.66 6.76
C GLN A 841 -34.57 31.75 5.53
N GLU A 842 -35.33 32.09 4.49
CA GLU A 842 -35.36 31.29 3.24
C GLU A 842 -33.97 31.15 2.58
N VAL A 843 -33.19 32.24 2.53
CA VAL A 843 -31.82 32.22 1.98
C VAL A 843 -30.88 31.38 2.85
N THR A 844 -31.07 31.36 4.16
CA THR A 844 -30.29 30.52 5.09
C THR A 844 -30.61 29.04 4.90
N ASP A 845 -31.91 28.71 4.76
CA ASP A 845 -32.38 27.35 4.57
C ASP A 845 -31.87 26.77 3.23
N ASP A 846 -32.04 27.50 2.12
CA ASP A 846 -31.50 27.11 0.80
C ASP A 846 -29.97 26.95 0.84
N LEU A 847 -29.26 27.85 1.53
CA LEU A 847 -27.80 27.79 1.68
C LEU A 847 -27.33 26.54 2.43
N GLU A 848 -27.96 26.19 3.55
CA GLU A 848 -27.59 25.00 4.34
C GLU A 848 -27.88 23.69 3.60
N LEU A 849 -28.93 23.65 2.76
CA LEU A 849 -29.20 22.52 1.84
C LEU A 849 -28.13 22.42 0.74
N HIS A 850 -27.90 23.51 -0.01
CA HIS A 850 -26.94 23.49 -1.12
C HIS A 850 -25.48 23.27 -0.65
N LEU A 851 -25.12 23.63 0.58
CA LEU A 851 -23.81 23.32 1.17
C LEU A 851 -23.59 21.80 1.38
N SER A 852 -24.62 21.06 1.82
CA SER A 852 -24.52 19.59 1.93
C SER A 852 -24.48 18.91 0.56
N LEU A 853 -25.32 19.34 -0.37
CA LEU A 853 -25.35 18.81 -1.74
C LEU A 853 -24.02 19.08 -2.47
N SER A 854 -23.43 20.27 -2.33
CA SER A 854 -22.11 20.56 -2.90
C SER A 854 -21.00 19.74 -2.26
N ALA A 855 -21.04 19.50 -0.94
CA ALA A 855 -20.10 18.60 -0.28
C ALA A 855 -20.23 17.15 -0.79
N LEU A 856 -21.45 16.63 -0.97
CA LEU A 856 -21.68 15.32 -1.57
C LEU A 856 -21.11 15.22 -3.00
N LEU A 857 -21.32 16.26 -3.82
CA LEU A 857 -20.79 16.38 -5.18
C LEU A 857 -19.25 16.48 -5.26
N THR A 858 -18.54 16.83 -4.18
CA THR A 858 -17.06 16.79 -4.17
C THR A 858 -16.50 15.38 -4.30
N LEU A 859 -17.21 14.34 -3.84
CA LEU A 859 -16.70 12.98 -3.86
C LEU A 859 -16.61 12.39 -5.28
N PRO A 860 -17.67 12.44 -6.12
CA PRO A 860 -17.56 12.08 -7.54
C PRO A 860 -16.45 12.85 -8.25
N LEU A 861 -16.34 14.17 -7.98
CA LEU A 861 -15.30 15.02 -8.58
C LEU A 861 -13.90 14.49 -8.28
N VAL A 862 -13.59 14.20 -7.01
CA VAL A 862 -12.27 13.69 -6.59
C VAL A 862 -11.99 12.31 -7.19
N LEU A 863 -12.98 11.42 -7.25
CA LEU A 863 -12.82 10.08 -7.80
C LEU A 863 -12.54 10.07 -9.31
N ILE A 864 -13.07 11.03 -10.08
CA ILE A 864 -12.86 11.12 -11.54
C ILE A 864 -11.67 12.01 -11.96
N MET A 865 -11.01 12.70 -11.02
CA MET A 865 -9.82 13.53 -11.30
C MET A 865 -8.70 12.79 -12.07
N PRO A 866 -8.37 11.50 -11.81
CA PRO A 866 -7.32 10.81 -12.54
C PRO A 866 -7.54 10.78 -14.07
N SER A 867 -8.79 10.56 -14.51
CA SER A 867 -9.19 10.57 -15.92
C SER A 867 -8.98 11.96 -16.55
N MET A 868 -9.37 13.02 -15.83
CA MET A 868 -9.16 14.40 -16.27
C MET A 868 -7.67 14.76 -16.39
N ILE A 869 -6.85 14.36 -15.42
CA ILE A 869 -5.39 14.61 -15.44
C ILE A 869 -4.72 13.82 -16.57
N HIS A 870 -5.12 12.56 -16.81
CA HIS A 870 -4.63 11.76 -17.92
C HIS A 870 -4.99 12.37 -19.28
N TRP A 871 -6.24 12.81 -19.45
CA TRP A 871 -6.71 13.50 -20.65
C TRP A 871 -5.93 14.80 -20.90
N ALA A 872 -5.78 15.65 -19.88
CA ALA A 872 -5.07 16.93 -19.99
C ALA A 872 -3.60 16.76 -20.41
N ARG A 873 -2.91 15.70 -19.93
CA ARG A 873 -1.55 15.34 -20.36
C ARG A 873 -1.49 14.81 -21.80
N SER A 874 -2.58 14.23 -22.30
CA SER A 874 -2.66 13.55 -23.61
C SER A 874 -3.20 14.42 -24.75
N LEU A 875 -3.68 15.64 -24.44
CA LEU A 875 -4.30 16.60 -25.37
C LEU A 875 -3.52 16.82 -26.68
N ARG A 876 -2.18 16.73 -26.65
CA ARG A 876 -1.31 16.90 -27.85
C ARG A 876 -1.41 15.77 -28.87
N TYR A 877 -1.97 14.62 -28.48
CA TYR A 877 -2.02 13.41 -29.30
C TYR A 877 -3.45 12.97 -29.61
N ALA A 878 -4.38 13.18 -28.68
CA ALA A 878 -5.80 12.88 -28.86
C ALA A 878 -6.66 13.92 -28.12
N ILE A 879 -7.67 14.45 -28.81
CA ILE A 879 -8.65 15.37 -28.22
C ILE A 879 -9.63 14.60 -27.32
N ARG A 880 -9.99 13.37 -27.72
CA ARG A 880 -10.93 12.49 -27.02
C ARG A 880 -10.19 11.49 -26.13
N LEU A 881 -10.64 11.31 -24.89
CA LEU A 881 -10.20 10.22 -24.02
C LEU A 881 -10.78 8.88 -24.50
N GLN A 882 -9.93 7.87 -24.67
CA GLN A 882 -10.33 6.53 -25.11
C GLN A 882 -9.51 5.43 -24.40
N PRO A 883 -10.17 4.49 -23.69
CA PRO A 883 -11.57 4.54 -23.22
C PRO A 883 -11.80 5.68 -22.20
N ASP A 884 -13.04 6.14 -22.02
CA ASP A 884 -13.40 7.07 -20.94
C ASP A 884 -14.32 6.35 -19.94
N PRO A 885 -13.82 5.97 -18.75
CA PRO A 885 -14.61 5.22 -17.76
C PRO A 885 -15.72 6.06 -17.12
N CYS A 886 -15.66 7.39 -17.24
CA CYS A 886 -16.68 8.30 -16.72
C CYS A 886 -17.83 8.52 -17.71
N TRP A 887 -17.63 8.19 -18.99
CA TRP A 887 -18.61 8.47 -20.05
C TRP A 887 -20.03 7.93 -19.77
N PRO A 888 -20.23 6.66 -19.35
CA PRO A 888 -21.57 6.13 -19.07
C PRO A 888 -22.34 6.86 -17.96
N LEU A 889 -21.61 7.48 -17.02
CA LEU A 889 -22.17 8.20 -15.87
C LEU A 889 -22.29 9.71 -16.11
N THR A 890 -21.68 10.21 -17.19
CA THR A 890 -21.54 11.65 -17.44
C THR A 890 -22.90 12.32 -17.62
N LEU A 891 -23.78 11.79 -18.46
CA LEU A 891 -25.09 12.41 -18.70
C LEU A 891 -25.99 12.44 -17.44
N PRO A 892 -26.20 11.33 -16.70
CA PRO A 892 -26.97 11.35 -15.44
C PRO A 892 -26.39 12.27 -14.34
N LEU A 893 -25.06 12.35 -14.22
CA LEU A 893 -24.41 13.26 -13.27
C LEU A 893 -24.53 14.73 -13.69
N LEU A 894 -24.44 15.03 -14.99
CA LEU A 894 -24.68 16.38 -15.52
C LEU A 894 -26.13 16.81 -15.30
N THR A 895 -27.11 15.96 -15.63
CA THR A 895 -28.53 16.28 -15.47
C THR A 895 -28.90 16.52 -14.01
N SER A 896 -28.48 15.63 -13.10
CA SER A 896 -28.70 15.83 -11.66
C SER A 896 -28.03 17.11 -11.15
N THR A 897 -26.74 17.31 -11.43
CA THR A 897 -26.00 18.48 -10.94
C THR A 897 -26.59 19.80 -11.43
N ILE A 898 -26.89 19.93 -12.74
CA ILE A 898 -27.34 21.19 -13.33
C ILE A 898 -28.78 21.51 -12.97
N LEU A 899 -29.66 20.50 -12.87
CA LEU A 899 -31.05 20.73 -12.47
C LEU A 899 -31.18 21.05 -10.97
N LEU A 900 -30.36 20.41 -10.12
CA LEU A 900 -30.30 20.70 -8.67
C LEU A 900 -29.88 22.14 -8.33
N ILE A 901 -29.26 22.90 -9.25
CA ILE A 901 -28.94 24.35 -9.08
C ILE A 901 -30.20 25.18 -8.75
N ASN A 902 -31.33 24.82 -9.34
CA ASN A 902 -32.58 25.57 -9.25
C ASN A 902 -33.49 25.13 -8.10
N CYS A 903 -33.08 24.12 -7.33
CA CYS A 903 -33.86 23.63 -6.21
C CYS A 903 -33.89 24.64 -5.05
N SER A 904 -34.93 24.53 -4.22
CA SER A 904 -35.07 25.28 -2.95
C SER A 904 -35.74 24.40 -1.91
N CYS A 905 -35.61 24.74 -0.63
CA CYS A 905 -36.34 24.07 0.45
C CYS A 905 -37.87 24.12 0.23
N VAL A 906 -38.38 25.16 -0.45
CA VAL A 906 -39.80 25.29 -0.79
C VAL A 906 -40.24 24.33 -1.91
N THR A 907 -39.39 24.03 -2.91
CA THR A 907 -39.75 23.04 -3.94
C THR A 907 -39.80 21.64 -3.33
N PHE A 908 -38.80 21.27 -2.52
CA PHE A 908 -38.80 20.00 -1.80
C PHE A 908 -40.03 19.85 -0.88
N ARG A 909 -40.38 20.87 -0.08
CA ARG A 909 -41.55 20.82 0.82
C ARG A 909 -42.90 20.66 0.09
N ARG A 910 -42.98 21.00 -1.20
CA ARG A 910 -44.19 20.82 -2.02
C ARG A 910 -44.28 19.45 -2.70
N SER A 911 -43.17 18.69 -2.72
CA SER A 911 -43.09 17.38 -3.37
C SER A 911 -43.91 16.32 -2.65
N LYS A 912 -44.71 15.56 -3.41
CA LYS A 912 -45.39 14.36 -2.90
C LYS A 912 -44.45 13.18 -2.69
N LEU A 913 -43.27 13.19 -3.32
CA LEU A 913 -42.29 12.10 -3.25
C LEU A 913 -41.27 12.28 -2.11
N LEU A 914 -41.22 13.44 -1.44
CA LEU A 914 -40.23 13.75 -0.40
C LEU A 914 -40.18 12.69 0.71
N GLY A 915 -41.32 12.13 1.11
CA GLY A 915 -41.42 11.09 2.13
C GLY A 915 -40.75 9.76 1.79
N LEU A 916 -40.49 9.48 0.50
CA LEU A 916 -39.78 8.29 0.06
C LEU A 916 -38.25 8.41 0.19
N VAL A 917 -37.71 9.64 0.22
CA VAL A 917 -36.25 9.84 0.22
C VAL A 917 -35.57 9.32 1.49
N PRO A 918 -36.07 9.57 2.72
CA PRO A 918 -35.50 8.97 3.93
C PRO A 918 -35.63 7.44 4.00
N LEU A 919 -36.56 6.84 3.23
CA LEU A 919 -36.72 5.39 3.13
C LEU A 919 -35.71 4.76 2.15
N LEU A 920 -35.39 5.45 1.06
CA LEU A 920 -34.52 4.95 -0.02
C LEU A 920 -33.03 5.25 0.17
N LEU A 921 -32.66 6.30 0.91
CA LEU A 921 -31.25 6.62 1.18
C LEU A 921 -30.52 5.60 2.06
N PRO A 922 -31.08 5.05 3.17
CA PRO A 922 -30.39 4.07 4.00
C PRO A 922 -30.02 2.77 3.26
N PRO A 923 -30.89 2.17 2.41
CA PRO A 923 -30.49 1.06 1.52
C PRO A 923 -29.30 1.39 0.61
N ILE A 924 -29.21 2.62 0.09
CA ILE A 924 -28.06 3.06 -0.73
C ILE A 924 -26.79 3.14 0.14
N CYS A 925 -26.89 3.62 1.38
CA CYS A 925 -25.77 3.60 2.33
C CYS A 925 -25.30 2.17 2.66
N VAL A 926 -26.22 1.21 2.81
CA VAL A 926 -25.91 -0.22 2.99
C VAL A 926 -25.24 -0.79 1.75
N ALA A 927 -25.77 -0.51 0.55
CA ALA A 927 -25.15 -0.91 -0.73
C ALA A 927 -23.73 -0.32 -0.90
N MET A 928 -23.52 0.90 -0.42
CA MET A 928 -22.21 1.56 -0.47
C MET A 928 -21.21 0.91 0.49
N ALA A 929 -21.61 0.64 1.74
CA ALA A 929 -20.78 -0.05 2.72
C ALA A 929 -20.52 -1.54 2.39
N THR A 930 -21.33 -2.16 1.52
CA THR A 930 -21.18 -3.57 1.12
C THR A 930 -20.41 -3.77 -0.18
N PHE A 931 -20.55 -2.90 -1.19
CA PHE A 931 -20.03 -3.16 -2.54
C PHE A 931 -18.95 -2.20 -3.03
N THR A 932 -18.48 -1.26 -2.19
CA THR A 932 -17.52 -0.21 -2.60
C THR A 932 -16.26 -0.10 -1.74
N LEU A 933 -16.04 -1.00 -0.78
CA LEU A 933 -14.88 -0.95 0.13
C LEU A 933 -13.57 -1.29 -0.62
N LEU A 934 -13.63 -2.26 -1.54
CA LEU A 934 -12.53 -2.63 -2.43
C LEU A 934 -12.70 -1.97 -3.80
N HIS A 935 -13.94 -1.76 -4.23
CA HIS A 935 -14.30 -1.30 -5.58
C HIS A 935 -14.76 0.17 -5.60
N LEU A 936 -13.84 1.11 -5.33
CA LEU A 936 -14.11 2.54 -5.22
C LEU A 936 -14.82 3.16 -6.44
N TYR A 937 -14.59 2.66 -7.65
CA TYR A 937 -15.27 3.11 -8.87
C TYR A 937 -16.81 3.04 -8.78
N ARG A 938 -17.35 2.15 -7.93
CA ARG A 938 -18.81 1.97 -7.70
C ARG A 938 -19.44 3.04 -6.79
N VAL A 939 -18.64 3.85 -6.09
CA VAL A 939 -19.16 4.96 -5.26
C VAL A 939 -19.89 5.99 -6.12
N THR A 940 -19.31 6.39 -7.25
CA THR A 940 -19.88 7.40 -8.15
C THR A 940 -21.25 7.01 -8.74
N PRO A 941 -21.46 5.78 -9.26
CA PRO A 941 -22.78 5.27 -9.61
C PRO A 941 -23.83 5.37 -8.49
N LEU A 942 -23.50 4.91 -7.27
CA LEU A 942 -24.44 4.94 -6.13
C LEU A 942 -24.78 6.37 -5.70
N LEU A 943 -23.81 7.27 -5.71
CA LEU A 943 -24.04 8.70 -5.49
C LEU A 943 -24.92 9.31 -6.60
N CYS A 944 -24.74 8.90 -7.85
CA CYS A 944 -25.59 9.34 -8.95
C CYS A 944 -27.06 8.91 -8.76
N VAL A 945 -27.30 7.68 -8.29
CA VAL A 945 -28.66 7.20 -7.96
C VAL A 945 -29.29 8.05 -6.86
N ALA A 946 -28.55 8.32 -5.78
CA ALA A 946 -29.02 9.21 -4.71
C ALA A 946 -29.33 10.64 -5.21
N LEU A 947 -28.47 11.21 -6.04
CA LEU A 947 -28.68 12.55 -6.63
C LEU A 947 -29.87 12.59 -7.59
N MET A 948 -30.13 11.53 -8.36
CA MET A 948 -31.30 11.42 -9.24
C MET A 948 -32.61 11.26 -8.47
N LEU A 949 -32.61 10.56 -7.32
CA LEU A 949 -33.77 10.51 -6.42
C LEU A 949 -34.09 11.89 -5.84
N LEU A 950 -33.06 12.64 -5.43
CA LEU A 950 -33.21 14.02 -4.95
C LEU A 950 -33.72 14.95 -6.05
N LEU A 951 -33.25 14.78 -7.29
CA LEU A 951 -33.77 15.52 -8.44
C LEU A 951 -35.26 15.22 -8.70
N LEU A 952 -35.67 13.96 -8.66
CA LEU A 952 -37.07 13.59 -8.91
C LEU A 952 -38.02 14.27 -7.90
N CYS A 953 -37.61 14.32 -6.63
CA CYS A 953 -38.34 14.98 -5.55
C CYS A 953 -38.26 16.52 -5.55
N SER A 954 -37.57 17.15 -6.50
CA SER A 954 -37.60 18.61 -6.65
C SER A 954 -38.54 19.08 -7.77
N HIS A 955 -38.96 18.18 -8.66
CA HIS A 955 -39.80 18.46 -9.83
C HIS A 955 -41.20 17.81 -9.80
N VAL A 956 -41.46 16.89 -8.85
CA VAL A 956 -42.75 16.19 -8.63
C VAL A 956 -43.23 16.41 -7.20
#